data_AF-A0A226D802-F1
#
_entry.id   AF-A0A226D802-F1
#
_cell.length_a   1.000
_cell.length_b   1.000
_cell.length_c   1.000
_cell.angle_alpha   90.00
_cell.angle_beta   90.00
_cell.angle_gamma   90.00
#
_symmetry.space_group_name_H-M   'P 1'
#
loop_
_entity.id
_entity.type
_entity.pdbx_description
1 polymer ?
#
loop_
_entity_poly.entity_id
_entity_poly.type
_entity_poly.pdbx_seq_one_letter_code
_entity_poly.pdbx_strand_id
1 'polypeptide(L)'
;MMNGTKERTSIWVGAIRKVQEIPWLVETYRKEETAHNNSAVFVGPAISLQECTKLEMIFDFVVTMGEDENPQDCSFRLWDTVTFRIAHDGEVPNGMTTSDEESTDQTSENEPIAIIGMACRLPGSNDYHTFWNNLVGGVDSIGEAPKDRFQPERGCVKMTSEHLSTEARYLSCPVDTFDAKFWGISPLELEYTDPQARMVLQLAWEALEDAGIPPSTIHGTDASVLLGFWREDYNDLLVQTGSSAGNELRRYLGCSMGTAAARVAHAFGTTGPALSTETGCSSRVCSIGAAMAALRNNKTGLALAGGANLILKPFLYKEFQGVLSPSGRSKVFHSDADGSARAEGVIMYALKREADARRDGDHIYALLSGYGTSQEGLSRSAGTLTIDGEARAITLALMDACVSPSDIDWLEMHGTGTKVGDPIEVAATRVAYGLDIKKSERRRPLIITSVKANIGHTESVSGAAGLLKVVLGMKYGAIPPQRLNGTLNPKFNLEGIQIPLQLLPWKGKYAGVSSFGITGTNSHLIVQRVSIPRNNKIPQSDTLSAYILPLAAKCASSMAELKKRHVFALQNLDDRQLADYCYTSAVCRDHFKEYRYAVVGRNKMELIQAILSDHAQEPQLKPHKPYENSNSKVCFVFPGQGCQYAVEKNYGINLKSKIFEGTGTSIYSQLCIFAVEYCIIKVWGAWGIFPSIVLGHSFGEFAASVVAGTLSLPTALELLVASRTKMVGTHDEDIAALSSCEQTVISSKPDTISKFSMFCTKFGIKNTALHVTHAFHSRALELVLNQFESEAAQLNYPSRKFKSVAYVSSVYGRVVDHDEKLEANYWRKHMRQRVEFIRAAKAALQEQNGQIFLEVGPHPVLCPLVSKIAASGIITATEKPLFFPSLRKGTEDMLTMLDTATLLCTEGVDLDWSTLWKSLTLAPLCKVPSLVPLYAFTSNESFWFSTIPSEKPASFYEEQEVHPLLGSCFPTMVEGSYAFVNSTRRLLANPLSGDWLQDHRLGSHIIFPAAGYAEMVFAAVDIIKRRSNENCATIWN
;
A
#
# COMPACT_ATOMS: atom_id res chain seq x y z
N MET A 1 20.98 -23.57 -1.44
CA MET A 1 22.41 -23.44 -1.10
C MET A 1 22.53 -23.08 0.37
N MET A 2 23.24 -23.89 1.18
CA MET A 2 23.61 -23.55 2.56
C MET A 2 25.13 -23.46 2.62
N ASN A 3 25.66 -22.25 2.85
CA ASN A 3 26.98 -21.96 3.45
C ASN A 3 27.21 -20.45 3.31
N GLY A 4 26.87 -19.69 4.36
CA GLY A 4 26.87 -18.23 4.29
C GLY A 4 26.47 -17.52 5.59
N THR A 5 26.53 -18.20 6.73
CA THR A 5 26.31 -17.60 8.05
C THR A 5 27.52 -16.76 8.47
N LYS A 6 27.71 -15.61 7.81
CA LYS A 6 28.29 -14.46 8.50
C LYS A 6 27.35 -14.12 9.65
N GLU A 7 27.86 -14.05 10.87
CA GLU A 7 27.08 -13.61 12.03
C GLU A 7 26.36 -12.31 11.69
N ARG A 8 25.01 -12.31 11.67
CA ARG A 8 24.22 -11.08 11.63
C ARG A 8 24.28 -10.43 13.01
N THR A 9 25.42 -9.85 13.34
CA THR A 9 25.55 -8.98 14.51
C THR A 9 24.55 -7.83 14.39
N SER A 10 23.77 -7.58 15.44
CA SER A 10 22.82 -6.49 15.48
C SER A 10 23.52 -5.14 15.23
N ILE A 11 22.76 -4.13 14.79
CA ILE A 11 23.29 -2.79 14.48
C ILE A 11 24.00 -2.20 15.71
N TRP A 12 23.48 -2.47 16.92
CA TRP A 12 24.12 -2.19 18.21
C TRP A 12 25.50 -2.85 18.36
N VAL A 13 25.60 -4.16 18.12
CA VAL A 13 26.89 -4.89 18.20
C VAL A 13 27.88 -4.35 17.17
N GLY A 14 27.44 -4.04 15.95
CA GLY A 14 28.29 -3.44 14.92
C GLY A 14 28.79 -2.03 15.27
N ALA A 15 27.94 -1.20 15.87
CA ALA A 15 28.31 0.12 16.35
C ALA A 15 29.30 0.04 17.54
N ILE A 16 29.04 -0.83 18.51
CA ILE A 16 29.91 -1.06 19.68
C ILE A 16 31.25 -1.65 19.26
N ARG A 17 31.29 -2.64 18.35
CA ARG A 17 32.55 -3.19 17.82
C ARG A 17 33.40 -2.10 17.17
N LYS A 18 32.82 -1.20 16.38
CA LYS A 18 33.54 -0.05 15.80
C LYS A 18 34.14 0.93 16.81
N VAL A 19 33.54 1.06 18.00
CA VAL A 19 34.13 1.85 19.10
C VAL A 19 35.25 1.06 19.81
N GLN A 20 35.11 -0.26 19.91
CA GLN A 20 36.10 -1.16 20.55
C GLN A 20 37.32 -1.49 19.67
N GLU A 21 37.19 -1.40 18.34
CA GLU A 21 38.27 -1.68 17.36
C GLU A 21 39.33 -0.57 17.29
N ILE A 22 39.15 0.54 18.01
CA ILE A 22 40.12 1.65 18.09
C ILE A 22 41.27 1.26 19.04
N PRO A 23 42.50 0.96 18.52
CA PRO A 23 43.48 0.19 19.28
C PRO A 23 43.94 0.83 20.59
N TRP A 24 44.08 2.17 20.60
CA TRP A 24 44.58 2.91 21.76
C TRP A 24 43.55 3.01 22.90
N LEU A 25 42.24 2.95 22.59
CA LEU A 25 41.16 3.07 23.59
C LEU A 25 41.22 1.91 24.61
N VAL A 26 41.61 0.73 24.14
CA VAL A 26 41.78 -0.50 24.95
C VAL A 26 43.01 -0.43 25.86
N GLU A 27 44.01 0.37 25.50
CA GLU A 27 45.27 0.47 26.24
C GLU A 27 45.21 1.55 27.34
N THR A 28 44.52 2.67 27.10
CA THR A 28 44.17 3.66 28.12
C THR A 28 43.26 3.09 29.21
N TYR A 29 42.36 2.16 28.85
CA TYR A 29 41.43 1.46 29.77
C TYR A 29 42.14 0.78 30.97
N ARG A 30 43.44 0.48 30.89
CA ARG A 30 44.18 -0.25 31.94
C ARG A 30 44.91 0.61 32.98
N LYS A 31 44.98 1.94 32.83
CA LYS A 31 46.00 2.74 33.55
C LYS A 31 45.53 3.74 34.61
N GLU A 32 44.24 4.08 34.68
CA GLU A 32 43.78 5.20 35.53
C GLU A 32 42.59 4.84 36.44
N GLU A 33 42.89 4.20 37.58
CA GLU A 33 42.04 4.28 38.78
C GLU A 33 42.71 5.20 39.81
N THR A 34 42.09 6.35 40.08
CA THR A 34 41.92 7.04 41.39
C THR A 34 41.88 8.57 41.26
N ALA A 35 40.69 9.17 41.45
CA ALA A 35 40.48 10.53 42.00
C ALA A 35 38.97 10.83 42.07
N HIS A 36 38.49 11.33 43.21
CA HIS A 36 37.09 11.74 43.41
C HIS A 36 37.03 13.07 44.19
N ASN A 37 36.32 14.06 43.66
CA ASN A 37 35.91 15.29 44.34
C ASN A 37 34.67 15.87 43.64
N ASN A 38 33.78 16.56 44.37
CA ASN A 38 32.57 17.19 43.81
C ASN A 38 32.84 18.65 43.42
N SER A 39 32.70 19.03 42.15
CA SER A 39 33.10 20.37 41.66
C SER A 39 32.03 21.20 40.90
N ALA A 40 30.74 20.91 41.07
CA ALA A 40 29.67 21.76 40.52
C ALA A 40 28.35 21.67 41.33
N VAL A 41 27.51 22.71 41.23
CA VAL A 41 26.17 22.77 41.82
C VAL A 41 25.18 23.36 40.81
N PHE A 42 24.03 22.71 40.70
CA PHE A 42 22.83 23.20 40.05
C PHE A 42 22.08 24.18 40.96
N VAL A 43 21.56 25.28 40.41
CA VAL A 43 20.75 26.27 41.12
C VAL A 43 19.39 26.40 40.45
N GLY A 44 18.32 26.22 41.24
CA GLY A 44 16.93 26.34 40.83
C GLY A 44 16.29 27.68 41.22
N PRO A 45 15.04 27.94 40.81
CA PRO A 45 14.48 29.28 40.80
C PRO A 45 14.02 29.76 42.17
N ALA A 46 14.56 30.91 42.59
CA ALA A 46 13.98 31.83 43.57
C ALA A 46 14.49 33.28 43.34
N ILE A 47 14.95 33.61 42.12
CA ILE A 47 15.68 34.84 41.78
C ILE A 47 15.19 35.33 40.42
N SER A 48 14.84 36.61 40.31
CA SER A 48 14.41 37.23 39.06
C SER A 48 15.59 37.57 38.13
N LEU A 49 15.34 37.77 36.84
CA LEU A 49 16.40 38.07 35.86
C LEU A 49 17.19 39.36 36.21
N GLN A 50 16.57 40.31 36.94
CA GLN A 50 17.21 41.54 37.44
C GLN A 50 18.14 41.32 38.65
N GLU A 51 18.10 40.16 39.29
CA GLU A 51 18.90 39.84 40.48
C GLU A 51 20.12 38.97 40.16
N CYS A 52 20.16 38.31 39.00
CA CYS A 52 21.35 37.60 38.51
C CYS A 52 22.58 38.53 38.43
N THR A 53 22.40 39.78 38.03
CA THR A 53 23.48 40.79 37.97
C THR A 53 24.05 41.15 39.35
N LYS A 54 23.30 40.92 40.45
CA LYS A 54 23.82 41.11 41.82
C LYS A 54 24.71 39.96 42.28
N LEU A 55 24.56 38.76 41.71
CA LEU A 55 25.45 37.63 42.00
C LEU A 55 26.84 37.86 41.40
N GLU A 56 26.92 38.38 40.17
CA GLU A 56 28.17 38.78 39.52
C GLU A 56 28.93 39.82 40.38
N MET A 57 28.25 40.86 40.88
CA MET A 57 28.86 41.89 41.73
C MET A 57 29.37 41.39 43.09
N ILE A 58 28.78 40.34 43.67
CA ILE A 58 29.26 39.74 44.93
C ILE A 58 30.46 38.82 44.67
N PHE A 59 30.53 38.22 43.48
CA PHE A 59 31.65 37.40 43.00
C PHE A 59 32.90 38.27 42.78
N ASP A 60 32.76 39.39 42.06
CA ASP A 60 33.87 40.28 41.71
C ASP A 60 34.54 40.92 42.94
N PHE A 61 33.79 41.16 44.03
CA PHE A 61 34.31 41.78 45.26
C PHE A 61 35.37 40.93 46.00
N VAL A 62 35.48 39.64 45.69
CA VAL A 62 36.43 38.72 46.35
C VAL A 62 37.76 38.60 45.58
N VAL A 63 37.83 39.07 44.34
CA VAL A 63 38.91 38.70 43.40
C VAL A 63 39.98 39.79 43.21
N THR A 64 39.72 41.04 43.58
CA THR A 64 40.64 42.17 43.31
C THR A 64 41.71 42.42 44.39
N MET A 65 42.82 41.66 44.34
CA MET A 65 44.18 42.14 44.70
C MET A 65 45.28 41.27 44.06
N GLY A 66 46.24 41.90 43.36
CA GLY A 66 47.41 41.26 42.75
C GLY A 66 47.78 41.89 41.39
N GLU A 67 48.91 42.60 41.31
CA GLU A 67 49.24 43.58 40.26
C GLU A 67 50.14 43.04 39.12
N ASP A 68 49.99 43.71 37.95
CA ASP A 68 50.95 44.06 36.87
C ASP A 68 52.26 43.26 36.61
N GLU A 69 52.53 42.91 35.34
CA GLU A 69 53.28 43.77 34.38
C GLU A 69 53.29 43.17 32.94
N ASN A 70 53.67 43.98 31.93
CA ASN A 70 53.64 43.75 30.46
C ASN A 70 54.77 44.64 29.84
N PRO A 71 55.08 44.72 28.52
CA PRO A 71 54.87 43.86 27.32
C PRO A 71 56.19 43.58 26.50
N GLN A 72 56.12 42.86 25.36
CA GLN A 72 56.34 43.43 23.99
C GLN A 72 56.57 42.43 22.82
N ASP A 73 55.98 42.83 21.67
CA ASP A 73 56.33 42.63 20.24
C ASP A 73 56.30 41.28 19.46
N CYS A 74 55.21 41.14 18.68
CA CYS A 74 55.16 41.25 17.21
C CYS A 74 56.19 40.52 16.30
N SER A 75 55.75 39.56 15.47
CA SER A 75 55.34 39.82 14.04
C SER A 75 55.32 38.58 13.10
N PHE A 76 54.10 38.23 12.63
CA PHE A 76 53.66 38.09 11.22
C PHE A 76 54.46 37.38 10.09
N ARG A 77 53.69 36.65 9.23
CA ARG A 77 53.91 36.27 7.80
C ARG A 77 54.83 35.07 7.48
N LEU A 78 54.66 34.33 6.38
CA LEU A 78 53.49 33.94 5.55
C LEU A 78 53.96 32.75 4.64
N TRP A 79 53.14 31.71 4.48
CA TRP A 79 53.01 30.77 3.35
C TRP A 79 54.20 30.43 2.42
N ASP A 80 54.41 29.13 2.23
CA ASP A 80 54.41 28.50 0.89
C ASP A 80 53.59 27.18 0.97
N THR A 81 52.52 26.93 0.20
CA THR A 81 52.41 26.59 -1.24
C THR A 81 53.34 25.41 -1.62
N VAL A 82 52.86 24.26 -2.12
CA VAL A 82 52.05 23.96 -3.33
C VAL A 82 51.36 22.57 -3.12
N THR A 83 50.03 22.37 -3.25
CA THR A 83 49.24 22.02 -4.48
C THR A 83 49.85 20.89 -5.35
N PHE A 84 49.18 20.07 -6.18
CA PHE A 84 47.83 19.89 -6.75
C PHE A 84 47.78 18.40 -7.26
N ARG A 85 46.72 17.72 -7.73
CA ARG A 85 45.26 17.92 -7.95
C ARG A 85 44.64 16.50 -8.05
N ILE A 86 43.69 16.10 -7.21
CA ILE A 86 42.24 15.97 -7.52
C ILE A 86 41.93 15.35 -8.90
N ALA A 87 41.29 14.17 -8.88
CA ALA A 87 40.27 13.60 -9.77
C ALA A 87 40.44 13.66 -11.32
N HIS A 88 39.84 12.69 -12.01
CA HIS A 88 38.52 12.91 -12.64
C HIS A 88 37.81 11.58 -12.92
N ASP A 89 36.52 11.72 -13.19
CA ASP A 89 35.55 10.70 -13.61
C ASP A 89 36.00 9.88 -14.82
N GLY A 90 35.32 8.76 -15.08
CA GLY A 90 35.17 8.30 -16.47
C GLY A 90 35.00 6.79 -16.68
N GLU A 91 33.76 6.44 -17.03
CA GLU A 91 33.42 5.43 -18.04
C GLU A 91 33.48 3.92 -17.74
N VAL A 92 32.54 3.26 -18.41
CA VAL A 92 32.25 1.82 -18.49
C VAL A 92 33.22 1.16 -19.47
N PRO A 93 33.56 -0.13 -19.28
CA PRO A 93 33.65 -1.00 -20.45
C PRO A 93 32.87 -2.32 -20.33
N ASN A 94 32.21 -2.69 -21.43
CA ASN A 94 31.84 -4.08 -21.72
C ASN A 94 33.10 -4.95 -21.86
N GLY A 95 33.00 -6.25 -21.53
CA GLY A 95 34.07 -7.21 -21.78
C GLY A 95 33.70 -8.64 -21.39
N MET A 96 33.09 -9.38 -22.32
CA MET A 96 32.87 -10.83 -22.19
C MET A 96 34.19 -11.59 -22.00
N THR A 97 34.18 -12.62 -21.15
CA THR A 97 34.82 -13.90 -21.52
C THR A 97 34.09 -15.07 -20.87
N THR A 98 33.68 -15.98 -21.75
CA THR A 98 33.07 -17.29 -21.56
C THR A 98 33.76 -18.20 -20.54
N SER A 99 32.96 -18.91 -19.75
CA SER A 99 33.23 -20.31 -19.40
C SER A 99 31.89 -21.04 -19.34
N ASP A 100 31.71 -22.02 -20.22
CA ASP A 100 30.41 -22.59 -20.55
C ASP A 100 29.97 -23.69 -19.59
N GLU A 101 28.77 -23.55 -19.05
CA GLU A 101 27.88 -24.69 -18.77
C GLU A 101 26.50 -24.36 -19.37
N GLU A 102 26.33 -24.64 -20.66
CA GLU A 102 25.03 -24.55 -21.34
C GLU A 102 24.07 -25.63 -20.78
N SER A 103 23.39 -25.34 -19.67
CA SER A 103 22.13 -26.01 -19.36
C SER A 103 21.06 -25.44 -20.30
N THR A 104 20.70 -26.20 -21.33
CA THR A 104 19.71 -25.85 -22.36
C THR A 104 18.48 -25.12 -21.81
N ASP A 105 18.25 -23.89 -22.28
CA ASP A 105 17.21 -22.96 -21.80
C ASP A 105 15.79 -23.32 -22.29
N GLN A 106 15.35 -24.55 -22.01
CA GLN A 106 13.97 -25.01 -22.25
C GLN A 106 13.01 -24.63 -21.11
N THR A 107 13.47 -23.89 -20.10
CA THR A 107 12.70 -23.61 -18.88
C THR A 107 11.80 -22.37 -18.94
N SER A 108 11.97 -21.48 -19.92
CA SER A 108 11.24 -20.21 -19.97
C SER A 108 9.86 -20.29 -20.64
N GLU A 109 9.70 -21.05 -21.73
CA GLU A 109 8.45 -21.06 -22.52
C GLU A 109 7.23 -21.56 -21.73
N ASN A 110 7.41 -22.57 -20.88
CA ASN A 110 6.34 -23.21 -20.10
C ASN A 110 6.40 -22.89 -18.60
N GLU A 111 7.09 -21.80 -18.18
CA GLU A 111 7.18 -21.46 -16.75
C GLU A 111 5.77 -21.27 -16.14
N PRO A 112 5.46 -21.89 -14.98
CA PRO A 112 4.20 -21.67 -14.28
C PRO A 112 4.06 -20.23 -13.78
N ILE A 113 2.83 -19.73 -13.81
CA ILE A 113 2.50 -18.37 -13.38
C ILE A 113 1.85 -18.40 -12.00
N ALA A 114 2.50 -17.78 -11.02
CA ALA A 114 2.03 -17.67 -9.65
C ALA A 114 0.85 -16.70 -9.53
N ILE A 115 -0.28 -17.18 -8.97
CA ILE A 115 -1.33 -16.33 -8.42
C ILE A 115 -0.88 -15.90 -7.04
N ILE A 116 -0.50 -14.62 -6.92
CA ILE A 116 0.03 -14.06 -5.67
C ILE A 116 -0.99 -13.27 -4.86
N GLY A 117 -1.99 -12.66 -5.52
CA GLY A 117 -3.06 -11.90 -4.89
C GLY A 117 -4.39 -12.06 -5.62
N MET A 118 -5.50 -11.97 -4.90
CA MET A 118 -6.84 -12.08 -5.46
C MET A 118 -7.88 -11.21 -4.72
N ALA A 119 -8.79 -10.60 -5.49
CA ALA A 119 -9.93 -9.86 -4.96
C ALA A 119 -11.20 -10.20 -5.75
N CYS A 120 -12.36 -10.18 -5.09
CA CYS A 120 -13.64 -10.50 -5.73
C CYS A 120 -14.84 -9.78 -5.12
N ARG A 121 -15.87 -9.56 -5.95
CA ARG A 121 -17.27 -9.33 -5.55
C ARG A 121 -18.13 -10.30 -6.35
N LEU A 122 -18.89 -11.14 -5.66
CA LEU A 122 -19.73 -12.18 -6.26
C LEU A 122 -21.10 -12.22 -5.54
N PRO A 123 -22.13 -12.83 -6.15
CA PRO A 123 -23.46 -12.89 -5.54
C PRO A 123 -23.41 -13.55 -4.16
N GLY A 124 -23.87 -12.83 -3.13
CA GLY A 124 -23.85 -13.27 -1.74
C GLY A 124 -22.49 -13.13 -1.01
N SER A 125 -21.45 -12.57 -1.63
CA SER A 125 -20.11 -12.47 -1.03
C SER A 125 -19.27 -11.31 -1.57
N ASN A 126 -18.89 -10.38 -0.70
CA ASN A 126 -18.03 -9.24 -1.04
C ASN A 126 -16.52 -9.53 -0.90
N ASP A 127 -16.15 -10.76 -0.53
CA ASP A 127 -14.78 -11.22 -0.33
C ASP A 127 -14.67 -12.74 -0.54
N TYR A 128 -13.46 -13.26 -0.70
CA TYR A 128 -13.24 -14.67 -1.03
C TYR A 128 -13.40 -15.63 0.16
N HIS A 129 -13.38 -15.15 1.42
CA HIS A 129 -13.64 -15.98 2.59
C HIS A 129 -15.14 -16.24 2.74
N THR A 130 -15.97 -15.21 2.63
CA THR A 130 -17.43 -15.32 2.58
C THR A 130 -17.86 -16.17 1.39
N PHE A 131 -17.24 -15.99 0.23
CA PHE A 131 -17.48 -16.83 -0.95
C PHE A 131 -17.18 -18.32 -0.68
N TRP A 132 -16.03 -18.62 -0.07
CA TRP A 132 -15.69 -20.01 0.30
C TRP A 132 -16.72 -20.61 1.28
N ASN A 133 -17.10 -19.88 2.32
CA ASN A 133 -18.08 -20.33 3.31
C ASN A 133 -19.45 -20.61 2.65
N ASN A 134 -19.87 -19.76 1.71
CA ASN A 134 -21.09 -19.97 0.92
C ASN A 134 -21.03 -21.23 0.07
N LEU A 135 -19.89 -21.53 -0.57
CA LEU A 135 -19.70 -22.76 -1.34
C LEU A 135 -19.74 -24.01 -0.46
N VAL A 136 -19.05 -23.98 0.69
CA VAL A 136 -19.06 -25.10 1.66
C VAL A 136 -20.46 -25.34 2.22
N GLY A 137 -21.20 -24.27 2.52
CA GLY A 137 -22.59 -24.34 2.97
C GLY A 137 -23.62 -24.67 1.89
N GLY A 138 -23.22 -24.81 0.62
CA GLY A 138 -24.12 -25.10 -0.49
C GLY A 138 -25.14 -23.98 -0.79
N VAL A 139 -24.80 -22.73 -0.44
CA VAL A 139 -25.67 -21.55 -0.53
C VAL A 139 -26.13 -21.28 -1.97
N ASP A 140 -27.35 -20.76 -2.07
CA ASP A 140 -27.99 -20.35 -3.32
C ASP A 140 -28.08 -18.83 -3.38
N SER A 141 -27.11 -18.17 -4.01
CA SER A 141 -27.03 -16.71 -4.09
C SER A 141 -28.00 -16.08 -5.09
N ILE A 142 -29.26 -16.53 -5.10
CA ILE A 142 -30.35 -15.93 -5.90
C ILE A 142 -31.13 -14.93 -5.07
N GLY A 143 -31.54 -13.82 -5.69
CA GLY A 143 -32.26 -12.75 -5.02
C GLY A 143 -32.97 -11.83 -6.01
N GLU A 144 -33.86 -11.01 -5.49
CA GLU A 144 -34.52 -9.95 -6.25
C GLU A 144 -33.52 -8.92 -6.77
N ALA A 145 -33.87 -8.25 -7.86
CA ALA A 145 -33.09 -7.11 -8.35
C ALA A 145 -33.01 -6.00 -7.28
N PRO A 146 -31.86 -5.34 -7.09
CA PRO A 146 -31.77 -4.18 -6.21
C PRO A 146 -32.80 -3.13 -6.62
N LYS A 147 -33.60 -2.65 -5.65
CA LYS A 147 -34.79 -1.82 -5.91
C LYS A 147 -34.46 -0.52 -6.64
N ASP A 148 -33.24 -0.03 -6.52
CA ASP A 148 -32.69 1.15 -7.15
C ASP A 148 -32.09 0.90 -8.55
N ARG A 149 -31.85 -0.36 -8.97
CA ARG A 149 -31.10 -0.67 -10.20
C ARG A 149 -31.84 -0.24 -11.46
N PHE A 150 -33.08 -0.67 -11.63
CA PHE A 150 -33.86 -0.50 -12.88
C PHE A 150 -34.90 0.63 -12.76
N GLN A 151 -34.41 1.86 -12.54
CA GLN A 151 -35.25 3.04 -12.34
C GLN A 151 -35.23 3.98 -13.57
N PRO A 152 -36.34 4.68 -13.89
CA PRO A 152 -36.37 5.65 -15.00
C PRO A 152 -35.32 6.75 -14.91
N GLU A 153 -35.01 7.21 -13.69
CA GLU A 153 -33.98 8.21 -13.37
C GLU A 153 -32.56 7.70 -13.66
N ARG A 154 -32.39 6.39 -13.86
CA ARG A 154 -31.15 5.74 -14.30
C ARG A 154 -31.15 5.40 -15.80
N GLY A 155 -32.08 5.97 -16.56
CA GLY A 155 -32.24 5.75 -18.00
C GLY A 155 -32.90 4.43 -18.38
N CYS A 156 -33.38 3.64 -17.41
CA CYS A 156 -34.07 2.40 -17.70
C CYS A 156 -35.49 2.65 -18.24
N VAL A 157 -35.89 1.88 -19.25
CA VAL A 157 -37.29 1.84 -19.70
C VAL A 157 -38.20 1.35 -18.57
N LYS A 158 -39.47 1.79 -18.58
CA LYS A 158 -40.44 1.38 -17.57
C LYS A 158 -40.61 -0.15 -17.56
N MET A 159 -40.25 -0.77 -16.43
CA MET A 159 -40.35 -2.22 -16.22
C MET A 159 -41.77 -2.73 -16.46
N THR A 160 -41.89 -3.79 -17.27
CA THR A 160 -43.12 -4.58 -17.42
C THR A 160 -43.10 -5.78 -16.47
N SER A 161 -44.25 -6.44 -16.29
CA SER A 161 -44.34 -7.69 -15.52
C SER A 161 -43.39 -8.78 -16.03
N GLU A 162 -43.14 -8.86 -17.34
CA GLU A 162 -42.18 -9.81 -17.92
C GLU A 162 -40.74 -9.54 -17.42
N HIS A 163 -40.30 -8.27 -17.37
CA HIS A 163 -38.98 -7.93 -16.85
C HIS A 163 -38.87 -8.27 -15.35
N LEU A 164 -39.89 -7.93 -14.56
CA LEU A 164 -39.93 -8.22 -13.12
C LEU A 164 -39.98 -9.72 -12.81
N SER A 165 -40.49 -10.55 -13.72
CA SER A 165 -40.49 -12.01 -13.60
C SER A 165 -39.16 -12.69 -13.91
N THR A 166 -38.15 -11.93 -14.37
CA THR A 166 -36.86 -12.50 -14.80
C THR A 166 -35.87 -12.55 -13.64
N GLU A 167 -35.71 -13.73 -13.03
CA GLU A 167 -34.76 -13.97 -11.93
C GLU A 167 -33.29 -13.95 -12.39
N ALA A 168 -32.41 -13.35 -11.58
CA ALA A 168 -30.96 -13.28 -11.79
C ALA A 168 -30.21 -13.25 -10.45
N ARG A 169 -28.89 -13.05 -10.47
CA ARG A 169 -28.06 -13.01 -9.25
C ARG A 169 -27.19 -11.77 -9.21
N TYR A 170 -27.45 -10.90 -8.25
CA TYR A 170 -26.85 -9.58 -8.14
C TYR A 170 -25.74 -9.55 -7.09
N LEU A 171 -24.85 -8.57 -7.18
CA LEU A 171 -23.86 -8.31 -6.13
C LEU A 171 -24.54 -7.82 -4.86
N SER A 172 -23.95 -8.17 -3.71
CA SER A 172 -24.42 -7.73 -2.39
C SER A 172 -23.94 -6.33 -2.02
N CYS A 173 -23.04 -5.74 -2.80
CA CYS A 173 -22.60 -4.35 -2.68
C CYS A 173 -23.26 -3.45 -3.74
N PRO A 174 -23.48 -2.16 -3.45
CA PRO A 174 -23.81 -1.17 -4.47
C PRO A 174 -22.72 -1.12 -5.57
N VAL A 175 -23.13 -0.79 -6.80
CA VAL A 175 -22.24 -0.71 -7.98
C VAL A 175 -22.04 0.75 -8.44
N ASP A 176 -22.89 1.64 -7.94
CA ASP A 176 -22.91 3.06 -8.21
C ASP A 176 -22.03 3.87 -7.24
N THR A 177 -21.72 3.34 -6.05
CA THR A 177 -20.84 4.00 -5.08
C THR A 177 -19.36 3.92 -5.45
N PHE A 178 -18.60 5.01 -5.29
CA PHE A 178 -17.16 5.03 -5.54
C PHE A 178 -16.41 6.03 -4.65
N ASP A 179 -15.11 5.83 -4.42
CA ASP A 179 -14.28 6.74 -3.62
C ASP A 179 -13.53 7.73 -4.52
N ALA A 180 -14.27 8.71 -5.06
CA ALA A 180 -13.75 9.69 -6.02
C ALA A 180 -12.49 10.43 -5.51
N LYS A 181 -12.50 10.80 -4.22
CA LYS A 181 -11.41 11.52 -3.55
C LYS A 181 -10.16 10.66 -3.39
N PHE A 182 -10.31 9.37 -3.07
CA PHE A 182 -9.18 8.45 -3.00
C PHE A 182 -8.43 8.35 -4.35
N TRP A 183 -9.17 8.30 -5.45
CA TRP A 183 -8.61 8.13 -6.81
C TRP A 183 -8.29 9.45 -7.52
N GLY A 184 -8.67 10.60 -6.97
CA GLY A 184 -8.49 11.91 -7.61
C GLY A 184 -9.36 12.13 -8.86
N ILE A 185 -10.42 11.35 -9.05
CA ILE A 185 -11.27 11.40 -10.26
C ILE A 185 -12.43 12.37 -10.03
N SER A 186 -12.72 13.21 -11.02
CA SER A 186 -13.81 14.19 -10.92
C SER A 186 -15.21 13.53 -10.92
N PRO A 187 -16.18 14.02 -10.13
CA PRO A 187 -17.56 13.52 -10.16
C PRO A 187 -18.18 13.45 -11.56
N LEU A 188 -17.96 14.50 -12.37
CA LEU A 188 -18.47 14.60 -13.74
C LEU A 188 -17.88 13.53 -14.68
N GLU A 189 -16.67 13.03 -14.41
CA GLU A 189 -16.12 11.89 -15.15
C GLU A 189 -16.73 10.57 -14.68
N LEU A 190 -16.95 10.41 -13.37
CA LEU A 190 -17.53 9.20 -12.78
C LEU A 190 -19.00 8.99 -13.20
N GLU A 191 -19.75 10.06 -13.47
CA GLU A 191 -21.09 9.99 -14.09
C GLU A 191 -21.08 9.20 -15.42
N TYR A 192 -20.04 9.33 -16.24
CA TYR A 192 -19.92 8.63 -17.52
C TYR A 192 -19.09 7.34 -17.42
N THR A 193 -18.41 7.10 -16.29
CA THR A 193 -17.56 5.93 -16.10
C THR A 193 -18.42 4.72 -15.72
N ASP A 194 -18.34 3.67 -16.53
CA ASP A 194 -19.07 2.42 -16.29
C ASP A 194 -18.76 1.89 -14.87
N PRO A 195 -19.80 1.56 -14.06
CA PRO A 195 -19.64 0.78 -12.82
C PRO A 195 -18.64 -0.38 -12.92
N GLN A 196 -18.59 -1.08 -14.05
CA GLN A 196 -17.64 -2.14 -14.34
C GLN A 196 -16.18 -1.66 -14.27
N ALA A 197 -15.87 -0.51 -14.87
CA ALA A 197 -14.54 0.09 -14.84
C ALA A 197 -14.16 0.63 -13.45
N ARG A 198 -15.14 1.16 -12.70
CA ARG A 198 -14.96 1.60 -11.30
C ARG A 198 -14.63 0.43 -10.37
N MET A 199 -15.35 -0.68 -10.49
CA MET A 199 -15.15 -1.84 -9.62
C MET A 199 -13.81 -2.55 -9.90
N VAL A 200 -13.39 -2.73 -11.16
CA VAL A 200 -12.08 -3.35 -11.44
C VAL A 200 -10.91 -2.52 -10.92
N LEU A 201 -11.06 -1.19 -10.86
CA LEU A 201 -10.05 -0.28 -10.31
C LEU A 201 -9.89 -0.47 -8.78
N GLN A 202 -10.99 -0.59 -8.04
CA GLN A 202 -10.95 -0.94 -6.62
C GLN A 202 -10.41 -2.35 -6.37
N LEU A 203 -10.81 -3.34 -7.19
CA LEU A 203 -10.32 -4.71 -7.00
C LEU A 203 -8.86 -4.91 -7.44
N ALA A 204 -8.33 -4.04 -8.31
CA ALA A 204 -6.88 -3.99 -8.58
C ALA A 204 -6.10 -3.54 -7.35
N TRP A 205 -6.59 -2.53 -6.61
CA TRP A 205 -5.99 -2.15 -5.32
C TRP A 205 -6.00 -3.31 -4.33
N GLU A 206 -7.17 -3.93 -4.15
CA GLU A 206 -7.36 -5.06 -3.22
C GLU A 206 -6.50 -6.28 -3.58
N ALA A 207 -6.35 -6.61 -4.86
CA ALA A 207 -5.52 -7.73 -5.31
C ALA A 207 -4.02 -7.48 -5.10
N LEU A 208 -3.56 -6.23 -5.17
CA LEU A 208 -2.17 -5.85 -4.85
C LEU A 208 -1.90 -5.94 -3.33
N GLU A 209 -2.83 -5.46 -2.51
CA GLU A 209 -2.74 -5.60 -1.05
C GLU A 209 -2.81 -7.08 -0.60
N ASP A 210 -3.67 -7.91 -1.21
CA ASP A 210 -3.73 -9.35 -0.96
C ASP A 210 -2.47 -10.09 -1.47
N ALA A 211 -1.78 -9.55 -2.48
CA ALA A 211 -0.44 -10.01 -2.90
C ALA A 211 0.68 -9.57 -1.95
N GLY A 212 0.43 -8.61 -1.07
CA GLY A 212 1.45 -8.00 -0.22
C GLY A 212 2.38 -7.04 -0.97
N ILE A 213 1.88 -6.41 -2.04
CA ILE A 213 2.56 -5.37 -2.80
C ILE A 213 1.91 -4.02 -2.45
N PRO A 214 2.65 -3.06 -1.84
CA PRO A 214 2.12 -1.71 -1.62
C PRO A 214 1.80 -1.06 -2.98
N PRO A 215 0.55 -0.66 -3.27
CA PRO A 215 0.18 -0.29 -4.64
C PRO A 215 0.92 0.93 -5.21
N SER A 216 1.47 1.82 -4.38
CA SER A 216 2.36 2.90 -4.82
C SER A 216 3.68 2.39 -5.45
N THR A 217 4.15 1.20 -5.08
CA THR A 217 5.46 0.67 -5.51
C THR A 217 5.51 0.17 -6.95
N ILE A 218 4.35 -0.03 -7.60
CA ILE A 218 4.30 -0.43 -9.01
C ILE A 218 4.32 0.77 -9.97
N HIS A 219 4.33 2.00 -9.45
CA HIS A 219 4.46 3.22 -10.25
C HIS A 219 5.75 3.22 -11.07
N GLY A 220 5.66 3.52 -12.37
CA GLY A 220 6.79 3.51 -13.30
C GLY A 220 7.30 2.12 -13.69
N THR A 221 6.69 1.03 -13.18
CA THR A 221 7.05 -0.34 -13.58
C THR A 221 6.39 -0.77 -14.89
N ASP A 222 6.83 -1.90 -15.44
CA ASP A 222 6.27 -2.54 -16.64
C ASP A 222 4.99 -3.35 -16.36
N ALA A 223 4.34 -3.15 -15.20
CA ALA A 223 3.19 -3.95 -14.79
C ALA A 223 2.01 -3.79 -15.78
N SER A 224 1.46 -4.93 -16.22
CA SER A 224 0.40 -5.02 -17.24
C SER A 224 -1.00 -5.09 -16.63
N VAL A 225 -2.00 -4.64 -17.39
CA VAL A 225 -3.42 -4.76 -17.02
C VAL A 225 -4.20 -5.42 -18.15
N LEU A 226 -4.77 -6.59 -17.89
CA LEU A 226 -5.30 -7.50 -18.91
C LEU A 226 -6.71 -7.96 -18.53
N LEU A 227 -7.70 -7.22 -19.00
CA LEU A 227 -9.09 -7.38 -18.59
C LEU A 227 -9.91 -8.19 -19.60
N GLY A 228 -10.94 -8.85 -19.09
CA GLY A 228 -12.03 -9.42 -19.89
C GLY A 228 -13.33 -8.71 -19.56
N PHE A 229 -14.09 -8.33 -20.58
CA PHE A 229 -15.45 -7.79 -20.45
C PHE A 229 -16.39 -8.58 -21.38
N TRP A 230 -17.59 -8.08 -21.63
CA TRP A 230 -18.47 -8.52 -22.73
C TRP A 230 -19.63 -7.53 -22.94
N ARG A 231 -20.31 -7.18 -21.85
CA ARG A 231 -21.56 -6.40 -21.87
C ARG A 231 -21.28 -4.93 -21.58
N GLU A 232 -21.80 -4.05 -22.43
CA GLU A 232 -21.70 -2.58 -22.26
C GLU A 232 -23.04 -1.97 -21.81
N ASP A 233 -23.77 -2.63 -20.89
CA ASP A 233 -25.11 -2.22 -20.47
C ASP A 233 -25.19 -0.73 -20.02
N TYR A 234 -24.12 -0.16 -19.45
CA TYR A 234 -24.05 1.28 -19.07
C TYR A 234 -23.96 2.22 -20.27
N ASN A 235 -23.21 1.80 -21.29
CA ASN A 235 -23.02 2.53 -22.54
C ASN A 235 -24.34 2.61 -23.32
N ASP A 236 -25.05 1.47 -23.39
CA ASP A 236 -26.40 1.37 -23.95
C ASP A 236 -27.36 2.37 -23.30
N LEU A 237 -27.38 2.44 -21.96
CA LEU A 237 -28.24 3.36 -21.21
C LEU A 237 -27.92 4.83 -21.53
N LEU A 238 -26.63 5.20 -21.54
CA LEU A 238 -26.16 6.56 -21.89
C LEU A 238 -26.55 6.99 -23.32
N VAL A 239 -26.53 6.06 -24.27
CA VAL A 239 -26.96 6.31 -25.66
C VAL A 239 -28.49 6.44 -25.73
N GLN A 240 -29.22 5.59 -25.00
CA GLN A 240 -30.69 5.57 -25.04
C GLN A 240 -31.34 6.80 -24.40
N THR A 241 -30.72 7.44 -23.40
CA THR A 241 -31.25 8.67 -22.79
C THR A 241 -30.90 9.95 -23.53
N GLY A 242 -29.97 9.91 -24.49
CA GLY A 242 -29.42 11.12 -25.11
C GLY A 242 -28.47 11.92 -24.19
N SER A 243 -28.15 11.40 -22.99
CA SER A 243 -27.22 12.06 -22.03
C SER A 243 -25.80 12.26 -22.61
N SER A 244 -25.47 11.64 -23.74
CA SER A 244 -24.19 11.79 -24.43
C SER A 244 -24.10 13.01 -25.37
N ALA A 245 -25.19 13.76 -25.61
CA ALA A 245 -25.18 14.92 -26.49
C ALA A 245 -24.11 15.95 -26.05
N GLY A 246 -23.19 16.28 -26.96
CA GLY A 246 -22.04 17.16 -26.68
C GLY A 246 -20.93 16.57 -25.78
N ASN A 247 -21.07 15.33 -25.28
CA ASN A 247 -20.15 14.68 -24.34
C ASN A 247 -19.56 13.36 -24.89
N GLU A 248 -19.58 13.14 -26.21
CA GLU A 248 -19.21 11.87 -26.85
C GLU A 248 -17.82 11.34 -26.46
N LEU A 249 -16.81 12.20 -26.39
CA LEU A 249 -15.47 11.81 -25.94
C LEU A 249 -15.47 11.32 -24.48
N ARG A 250 -16.26 11.96 -23.60
CA ARG A 250 -16.38 11.58 -22.18
C ARG A 250 -17.14 10.25 -22.03
N ARG A 251 -18.17 10.01 -22.84
CA ARG A 251 -18.83 8.68 -22.94
C ARG A 251 -17.82 7.61 -23.36
N TYR A 252 -17.09 7.85 -24.45
CA TYR A 252 -16.08 6.89 -24.94
C TYR A 252 -15.02 6.57 -23.88
N LEU A 253 -14.45 7.58 -23.21
CA LEU A 253 -13.45 7.39 -22.15
C LEU A 253 -14.02 6.80 -20.84
N GLY A 254 -15.33 6.92 -20.63
CA GLY A 254 -16.01 6.34 -19.47
C GLY A 254 -16.44 4.89 -19.65
N CYS A 255 -16.84 4.51 -20.88
CA CYS A 255 -17.49 3.23 -21.16
C CYS A 255 -16.67 2.25 -22.01
N SER A 256 -15.69 2.70 -22.80
CA SER A 256 -14.92 1.80 -23.67
C SER A 256 -14.17 0.74 -22.85
N MET A 257 -14.36 -0.53 -23.19
CA MET A 257 -13.67 -1.66 -22.56
C MET A 257 -12.15 -1.46 -22.52
N GLY A 258 -11.55 -0.93 -23.58
CA GLY A 258 -10.11 -0.63 -23.62
C GLY A 258 -9.69 0.46 -22.63
N THR A 259 -10.53 1.49 -22.45
CA THR A 259 -10.27 2.56 -21.47
C THR A 259 -10.39 2.05 -20.04
N ALA A 260 -11.18 1.02 -19.75
CA ALA A 260 -11.21 0.40 -18.42
C ALA A 260 -9.84 -0.17 -18.00
N ALA A 261 -9.13 -0.87 -18.89
CA ALA A 261 -7.77 -1.36 -18.62
C ALA A 261 -6.76 -0.22 -18.54
N ALA A 262 -6.83 0.74 -19.46
CA ALA A 262 -5.96 1.93 -19.47
C ALA A 262 -6.13 2.81 -18.22
N ARG A 263 -7.36 2.90 -17.67
CA ARG A 263 -7.68 3.64 -16.45
C ARG A 263 -7.03 3.04 -15.21
N VAL A 264 -6.98 1.71 -15.11
CA VAL A 264 -6.24 1.01 -14.06
C VAL A 264 -4.74 1.27 -14.19
N ALA A 265 -4.16 1.08 -15.39
CA ALA A 265 -2.75 1.36 -15.64
C ALA A 265 -2.38 2.82 -15.34
N HIS A 266 -3.23 3.78 -15.72
CA HIS A 266 -3.06 5.20 -15.44
C HIS A 266 -3.10 5.51 -13.93
N ALA A 267 -4.06 4.95 -13.20
CA ALA A 267 -4.21 5.20 -11.77
C ALA A 267 -3.04 4.66 -10.92
N PHE A 268 -2.40 3.57 -11.35
CA PHE A 268 -1.17 3.06 -10.74
C PHE A 268 0.11 3.62 -11.37
N GLY A 269 0.01 4.32 -12.51
CA GLY A 269 1.14 4.86 -13.27
C GLY A 269 2.05 3.78 -13.85
N THR A 270 1.49 2.64 -14.28
CA THR A 270 2.24 1.54 -14.89
C THR A 270 2.40 1.73 -16.40
N THR A 271 3.46 1.16 -16.97
CA THR A 271 3.83 1.32 -18.40
C THR A 271 3.69 0.04 -19.21
N GLY A 272 3.27 -1.06 -18.59
CA GLY A 272 3.02 -2.33 -19.28
C GLY A 272 1.76 -2.30 -20.16
N PRO A 273 1.58 -3.32 -21.04
CA PRO A 273 0.36 -3.49 -21.83
C PRO A 273 -0.93 -3.37 -21.02
N ALA A 274 -1.80 -2.44 -21.43
CA ALA A 274 -3.15 -2.28 -20.91
C ALA A 274 -4.17 -2.67 -22.00
N LEU A 275 -4.75 -3.87 -21.90
CA LEU A 275 -5.60 -4.47 -22.93
C LEU A 275 -6.90 -5.01 -22.34
N SER A 276 -7.96 -5.00 -23.16
CA SER A 276 -9.23 -5.64 -22.85
C SER A 276 -9.61 -6.63 -23.95
N THR A 277 -10.15 -7.78 -23.53
CA THR A 277 -10.52 -8.89 -24.40
C THR A 277 -12.03 -9.15 -24.34
N GLU A 278 -12.59 -9.60 -25.45
CA GLU A 278 -13.99 -10.00 -25.56
C GLU A 278 -14.13 -11.30 -26.37
N THR A 279 -14.62 -12.34 -25.70
CA THR A 279 -14.92 -13.68 -26.23
C THR A 279 -16.16 -14.27 -25.54
N GLY A 280 -17.07 -13.43 -25.05
CA GLY A 280 -18.25 -13.78 -24.27
C GLY A 280 -17.88 -14.40 -22.92
N CYS A 281 -18.38 -15.59 -22.65
CA CYS A 281 -18.23 -16.26 -21.35
C CYS A 281 -16.78 -16.64 -21.01
N SER A 282 -15.89 -16.73 -22.00
CA SER A 282 -14.47 -17.07 -21.84
C SER A 282 -13.55 -15.85 -21.66
N SER A 283 -14.03 -14.60 -21.79
CA SER A 283 -13.18 -13.39 -21.88
C SER A 283 -12.10 -13.29 -20.80
N ARG A 284 -12.41 -13.60 -19.54
CA ARG A 284 -11.41 -13.56 -18.46
C ARG A 284 -10.40 -14.71 -18.45
N VAL A 285 -10.74 -15.88 -19.01
CA VAL A 285 -9.76 -16.95 -19.18
C VAL A 285 -8.81 -16.59 -20.33
N CYS A 286 -9.32 -15.96 -21.39
CA CYS A 286 -8.52 -15.37 -22.45
C CYS A 286 -7.59 -14.25 -21.93
N SER A 287 -8.08 -13.36 -21.06
CA SER A 287 -7.26 -12.27 -20.48
C SER A 287 -6.18 -12.80 -19.53
N ILE A 288 -6.48 -13.86 -18.74
CA ILE A 288 -5.48 -14.59 -17.94
C ILE A 288 -4.45 -15.29 -18.85
N GLY A 289 -4.88 -15.92 -19.96
CA GLY A 289 -3.97 -16.52 -20.94
C GLY A 289 -3.03 -15.50 -21.58
N ALA A 290 -3.54 -14.30 -21.91
CA ALA A 290 -2.72 -13.18 -22.37
C ALA A 290 -1.72 -12.71 -21.30
N ALA A 291 -2.12 -12.71 -20.02
CA ALA A 291 -1.23 -12.39 -18.90
C ALA A 291 -0.12 -13.43 -18.72
N MET A 292 -0.45 -14.72 -18.83
CA MET A 292 0.53 -15.79 -18.81
C MET A 292 1.54 -15.65 -19.95
N ALA A 293 1.07 -15.35 -21.16
CA ALA A 293 1.93 -15.10 -22.31
C ALA A 293 2.84 -13.87 -22.12
N ALA A 294 2.31 -12.75 -21.60
CA ALA A 294 3.10 -11.55 -21.35
C ALA A 294 4.19 -11.78 -20.28
N LEU A 295 3.86 -12.53 -19.22
CA LEU A 295 4.79 -12.91 -18.16
C LEU A 295 5.87 -13.88 -18.67
N ARG A 296 5.51 -14.99 -19.31
CA ARG A 296 6.48 -15.97 -19.87
C ARG A 296 7.45 -15.31 -20.86
N ASN A 297 6.95 -14.42 -21.73
CA ASN A 297 7.77 -13.70 -22.72
C ASN A 297 8.56 -12.51 -22.17
N ASN A 298 8.68 -12.37 -20.83
CA ASN A 298 9.38 -11.25 -20.17
C ASN A 298 8.97 -9.86 -20.67
N LYS A 299 7.69 -9.67 -21.01
CA LYS A 299 7.11 -8.37 -21.42
C LYS A 299 6.59 -7.56 -20.23
N THR A 300 6.53 -8.19 -19.05
CA THR A 300 6.09 -7.59 -17.80
C THR A 300 6.66 -8.38 -16.62
N GLY A 301 6.91 -7.72 -15.49
CA GLY A 301 7.25 -8.36 -14.20
C GLY A 301 6.03 -8.72 -13.34
N LEU A 302 4.87 -8.13 -13.61
CA LEU A 302 3.63 -8.26 -12.83
C LEU A 302 2.41 -8.02 -13.73
N ALA A 303 1.42 -8.91 -13.72
CA ALA A 303 0.18 -8.69 -14.47
C ALA A 303 -1.06 -8.68 -13.55
N LEU A 304 -1.92 -7.68 -13.72
CA LEU A 304 -3.26 -7.63 -13.16
C LEU A 304 -4.25 -8.19 -14.19
N ALA A 305 -4.88 -9.33 -13.89
CA ALA A 305 -5.79 -10.01 -14.80
C ALA A 305 -7.16 -10.22 -14.17
N GLY A 306 -8.24 -9.77 -14.83
CA GLY A 306 -9.57 -9.75 -14.20
C GLY A 306 -10.67 -9.13 -15.07
N GLY A 307 -11.72 -8.62 -14.43
CA GLY A 307 -12.79 -7.88 -15.12
C GLY A 307 -14.13 -7.89 -14.37
N ALA A 308 -15.07 -7.03 -14.77
CA ALA A 308 -16.43 -6.95 -14.22
C ALA A 308 -17.51 -7.39 -15.23
N ASN A 309 -18.63 -7.92 -14.72
CA ASN A 309 -19.85 -8.19 -15.47
C ASN A 309 -21.02 -7.79 -14.57
N LEU A 310 -21.82 -6.82 -14.99
CA LEU A 310 -22.94 -6.29 -14.21
C LEU A 310 -24.22 -6.30 -15.04
N ILE A 311 -25.38 -6.35 -14.37
CA ILE A 311 -26.70 -6.34 -15.00
C ILE A 311 -27.30 -4.95 -14.73
N LEU A 312 -26.90 -3.99 -15.57
CA LEU A 312 -27.24 -2.58 -15.37
C LEU A 312 -28.54 -2.19 -16.07
N LYS A 313 -28.90 -2.92 -17.14
CA LYS A 313 -30.15 -2.75 -17.89
C LYS A 313 -31.06 -3.96 -17.68
N PRO A 314 -32.39 -3.77 -17.56
CA PRO A 314 -33.31 -4.90 -17.48
C PRO A 314 -33.33 -5.67 -18.81
N PHE A 315 -33.58 -6.97 -18.73
CA PHE A 315 -33.60 -7.88 -19.89
C PHE A 315 -34.83 -8.78 -19.83
N LEU A 316 -35.26 -9.30 -20.98
CA LEU A 316 -36.43 -10.16 -21.08
C LEU A 316 -36.01 -11.61 -21.36
N TYR A 317 -36.49 -12.55 -20.54
CA TYR A 317 -36.31 -13.99 -20.80
C TYR A 317 -36.68 -14.39 -22.25
N LYS A 318 -37.73 -13.79 -22.82
CA LYS A 318 -38.23 -14.13 -24.17
C LYS A 318 -37.21 -13.86 -25.29
N GLU A 319 -36.29 -12.92 -25.09
CA GLU A 319 -35.25 -12.56 -26.06
C GLU A 319 -34.07 -13.55 -26.04
N PHE A 320 -33.93 -14.32 -24.95
CA PHE A 320 -32.86 -15.29 -24.75
C PHE A 320 -33.41 -16.72 -24.51
N GLN A 321 -34.56 -17.04 -25.09
CA GLN A 321 -35.19 -18.37 -24.99
C GLN A 321 -34.24 -19.46 -25.48
N GLY A 322 -34.08 -20.50 -24.65
CA GLY A 322 -33.16 -21.61 -24.90
C GLY A 322 -31.72 -21.40 -24.42
N VAL A 323 -31.35 -20.19 -23.98
CA VAL A 323 -30.04 -19.88 -23.37
C VAL A 323 -30.16 -19.62 -21.87
N LEU A 324 -31.19 -18.87 -21.45
CA LEU A 324 -31.45 -18.59 -20.05
C LEU A 324 -32.42 -19.62 -19.43
N SER A 325 -32.31 -19.85 -18.12
CA SER A 325 -33.29 -20.62 -17.35
C SER A 325 -34.46 -19.72 -16.98
N PRO A 326 -35.73 -20.15 -17.18
CA PRO A 326 -36.90 -19.46 -16.65
C PRO A 326 -36.88 -19.33 -15.12
N SER A 327 -36.12 -20.20 -14.44
CA SER A 327 -36.08 -20.32 -12.98
C SER A 327 -34.90 -19.60 -12.32
N GLY A 328 -34.18 -18.72 -13.03
CA GLY A 328 -33.05 -17.97 -12.47
C GLY A 328 -31.91 -18.83 -11.88
N ARG A 329 -31.87 -20.12 -12.21
CA ARG A 329 -30.94 -21.11 -11.64
C ARG A 329 -30.25 -21.88 -12.75
N SER A 330 -28.92 -21.89 -12.73
CA SER A 330 -28.12 -22.77 -13.59
C SER A 330 -28.18 -24.18 -12.99
N LYS A 331 -29.08 -25.02 -13.49
CA LYS A 331 -29.34 -26.37 -12.96
C LYS A 331 -28.29 -27.37 -13.46
N VAL A 332 -27.02 -27.13 -13.10
CA VAL A 332 -25.89 -27.88 -13.67
C VAL A 332 -25.99 -29.37 -13.33
N PHE A 333 -25.86 -30.21 -14.34
CA PHE A 333 -26.04 -31.66 -14.30
C PHE A 333 -27.46 -32.19 -13.96
N HIS A 334 -28.49 -31.35 -13.89
CA HIS A 334 -29.85 -31.82 -13.62
C HIS A 334 -30.50 -32.52 -14.83
N SER A 335 -31.44 -33.43 -14.56
CA SER A 335 -32.35 -33.98 -15.59
C SER A 335 -33.29 -32.91 -16.18
N ASP A 336 -33.60 -31.88 -15.40
CA ASP A 336 -34.46 -30.74 -15.78
C ASP A 336 -33.65 -29.46 -16.12
N ALA A 337 -32.39 -29.63 -16.53
CA ALA A 337 -31.53 -28.56 -17.06
C ALA A 337 -32.22 -27.80 -18.21
N ASP A 338 -32.50 -26.51 -17.98
CA ASP A 338 -33.35 -25.67 -18.83
C ASP A 338 -32.71 -24.35 -19.26
N GLY A 339 -31.45 -24.08 -18.86
CA GLY A 339 -30.70 -22.90 -19.26
C GLY A 339 -29.78 -22.37 -18.15
N SER A 340 -29.17 -21.21 -18.41
CA SER A 340 -28.28 -20.52 -17.47
C SER A 340 -28.97 -19.38 -16.71
N ALA A 341 -28.56 -19.12 -15.47
CA ALA A 341 -28.95 -17.93 -14.72
C ALA A 341 -27.98 -16.79 -14.99
N ARG A 342 -28.42 -15.60 -15.46
CA ARG A 342 -27.53 -14.43 -15.51
C ARG A 342 -27.10 -14.05 -14.09
N ALA A 343 -25.84 -13.66 -13.94
CA ALA A 343 -25.29 -13.21 -12.68
C ALA A 343 -24.26 -12.07 -12.86
N GLU A 344 -24.12 -11.26 -11.81
CA GLU A 344 -23.10 -10.25 -11.71
C GLU A 344 -21.81 -10.82 -11.09
N GLY A 345 -20.67 -10.20 -11.37
CA GLY A 345 -19.39 -10.60 -10.77
C GLY A 345 -18.26 -9.65 -11.11
N VAL A 346 -17.30 -9.51 -10.20
CA VAL A 346 -16.02 -8.84 -10.44
C VAL A 346 -14.92 -9.64 -9.77
N ILE A 347 -13.84 -9.94 -10.50
CA ILE A 347 -12.66 -10.63 -9.98
C ILE A 347 -11.42 -9.97 -10.54
N MET A 348 -10.36 -9.87 -9.73
CA MET A 348 -9.02 -9.48 -10.13
C MET A 348 -7.99 -10.41 -9.50
N TYR A 349 -6.96 -10.76 -10.28
CA TYR A 349 -5.78 -11.52 -9.86
C TYR A 349 -4.51 -10.70 -10.09
N ALA A 350 -3.58 -10.76 -9.14
CA ALA A 350 -2.19 -10.35 -9.33
C ALA A 350 -1.34 -11.58 -9.66
N LEU A 351 -0.60 -11.53 -10.77
CA LEU A 351 0.12 -12.65 -11.37
C LEU A 351 1.61 -12.32 -11.61
N LYS A 352 2.50 -13.27 -11.32
CA LYS A 352 3.94 -13.19 -11.63
C LYS A 352 4.45 -14.53 -12.15
N ARG A 353 5.62 -14.57 -12.78
CA ARG A 353 6.37 -15.83 -12.98
C ARG A 353 6.68 -16.48 -11.62
N GLU A 354 6.67 -17.81 -11.53
CA GLU A 354 6.94 -18.51 -10.27
C GLU A 354 8.30 -18.14 -9.69
N ALA A 355 9.34 -18.03 -10.52
CA ALA A 355 10.68 -17.63 -10.12
C ALA A 355 10.69 -16.24 -9.47
N ASP A 356 10.00 -15.25 -10.04
CA ASP A 356 9.93 -13.89 -9.50
C ASP A 356 9.10 -13.82 -8.21
N ALA A 357 8.00 -14.55 -8.12
CA ALA A 357 7.21 -14.63 -6.89
C ALA A 357 8.04 -15.22 -5.73
N ARG A 358 8.83 -16.27 -6.02
CA ARG A 358 9.74 -16.89 -5.05
C ARG A 358 10.93 -15.99 -4.69
N ARG A 359 11.51 -15.26 -5.65
CA ARG A 359 12.60 -14.31 -5.42
C ARG A 359 12.17 -13.19 -4.46
N ASP A 360 10.98 -12.62 -4.69
CA ASP A 360 10.51 -11.44 -3.97
C ASP A 360 9.78 -11.80 -2.65
N GLY A 361 9.69 -13.10 -2.34
CA GLY A 361 9.11 -13.61 -1.10
C GLY A 361 7.59 -13.46 -1.03
N ASP A 362 6.92 -13.48 -2.18
CA ASP A 362 5.48 -13.30 -2.29
C ASP A 362 4.71 -14.54 -1.80
N HIS A 363 3.51 -14.33 -1.27
CA HIS A 363 2.61 -15.45 -1.00
C HIS A 363 2.12 -16.01 -2.34
N ILE A 364 2.10 -17.34 -2.50
CA ILE A 364 1.60 -17.99 -3.72
C ILE A 364 0.44 -18.89 -3.33
N TYR A 365 -0.76 -18.61 -3.87
CA TYR A 365 -1.95 -19.42 -3.61
C TYR A 365 -1.99 -20.68 -4.48
N ALA A 366 -1.68 -20.52 -5.76
CA ALA A 366 -1.67 -21.56 -6.78
C ALA A 366 -0.76 -21.13 -7.95
N LEU A 367 -0.43 -22.10 -8.80
CA LEU A 367 0.30 -21.88 -10.04
C LEU A 367 -0.64 -22.16 -11.21
N LEU A 368 -0.62 -21.32 -12.24
CA LEU A 368 -1.21 -21.58 -13.54
C LEU A 368 -0.12 -22.25 -14.38
N SER A 369 -0.19 -23.57 -14.50
CA SER A 369 0.83 -24.37 -15.20
C SER A 369 0.57 -24.45 -16.69
N GLY A 370 -0.69 -24.41 -17.13
CA GLY A 370 -1.04 -24.52 -18.54
C GLY A 370 -2.24 -23.68 -18.94
N TYR A 371 -2.24 -23.16 -20.16
CA TYR A 371 -3.37 -22.52 -20.81
C TYR A 371 -3.58 -23.08 -22.22
N GLY A 372 -4.84 -23.31 -22.59
CA GLY A 372 -5.22 -23.78 -23.92
C GLY A 372 -6.47 -23.07 -24.41
N THR A 373 -6.49 -22.71 -25.69
CA THR A 373 -7.64 -22.06 -26.33
C THR A 373 -7.89 -22.65 -27.71
N SER A 374 -9.16 -22.75 -28.09
CA SER A 374 -9.63 -23.26 -29.37
C SER A 374 -10.87 -22.49 -29.83
N GLN A 375 -11.33 -22.79 -31.03
CA GLN A 375 -12.56 -22.26 -31.61
C GLN A 375 -13.33 -23.42 -32.23
N GLU A 376 -14.65 -23.43 -32.07
CA GLU A 376 -15.55 -24.47 -32.61
C GLU A 376 -15.47 -24.62 -34.13
N GLY A 377 -15.21 -23.51 -34.84
CA GLY A 377 -15.04 -23.53 -36.29
C GLY A 377 -16.37 -23.82 -37.02
N LEU A 378 -16.38 -24.83 -37.88
CA LEU A 378 -17.56 -25.19 -38.67
C LEU A 378 -18.51 -26.09 -37.86
N SER A 379 -19.45 -25.46 -37.17
CA SER A 379 -20.58 -26.13 -36.52
C SER A 379 -21.92 -25.72 -37.15
N ARG A 380 -23.07 -26.14 -36.58
CA ARG A 380 -24.41 -25.92 -37.20
C ARG A 380 -24.76 -24.45 -37.38
N SER A 381 -24.25 -23.60 -36.51
CA SER A 381 -24.24 -22.14 -36.60
C SER A 381 -23.06 -21.64 -35.77
N ALA A 382 -22.56 -20.43 -36.05
CA ALA A 382 -21.60 -19.76 -35.17
C ALA A 382 -22.09 -19.81 -33.70
N GLY A 383 -21.20 -20.15 -32.77
CA GLY A 383 -21.53 -20.35 -31.36
C GLY A 383 -22.15 -21.70 -30.98
N THR A 384 -22.43 -22.61 -31.94
CA THR A 384 -22.83 -23.98 -31.58
C THR A 384 -21.63 -24.77 -31.07
N LEU A 385 -21.71 -25.23 -29.82
CA LEU A 385 -20.71 -26.05 -29.14
C LEU A 385 -20.43 -27.38 -29.85
N THR A 386 -19.20 -27.87 -29.81
CA THR A 386 -18.80 -29.19 -30.30
C THR A 386 -17.86 -29.91 -29.34
N ILE A 387 -17.95 -31.25 -29.35
CA ILE A 387 -17.10 -32.12 -28.52
C ILE A 387 -15.62 -31.91 -28.85
N ASP A 388 -15.28 -31.82 -30.14
CA ASP A 388 -13.90 -31.67 -30.60
C ASP A 388 -13.32 -30.29 -30.27
N GLY A 389 -14.12 -29.23 -30.40
CA GLY A 389 -13.72 -27.87 -30.04
C GLY A 389 -13.36 -27.75 -28.57
N GLU A 390 -14.27 -28.14 -27.67
CA GLU A 390 -14.05 -28.12 -26.23
C GLU A 390 -12.90 -29.05 -25.80
N ALA A 391 -12.86 -30.30 -26.30
CA ALA A 391 -11.81 -31.26 -25.98
C ALA A 391 -10.42 -30.77 -26.45
N ARG A 392 -10.35 -30.03 -27.56
CA ARG A 392 -9.10 -29.43 -28.06
C ARG A 392 -8.58 -28.34 -27.13
N ALA A 393 -9.43 -27.49 -26.54
CA ALA A 393 -8.98 -26.49 -25.56
C ALA A 393 -8.34 -27.16 -24.32
N ILE A 394 -9.00 -28.21 -23.80
CA ILE A 394 -8.49 -29.01 -22.67
C ILE A 394 -7.15 -29.67 -23.03
N THR A 395 -7.08 -30.30 -24.20
CA THR A 395 -5.86 -30.99 -24.67
C THR A 395 -4.68 -30.04 -24.84
N LEU A 396 -4.90 -28.85 -25.42
CA LEU A 396 -3.85 -27.83 -25.57
C LEU A 396 -3.33 -27.34 -24.21
N ALA A 397 -4.22 -27.16 -23.22
CA ALA A 397 -3.82 -26.74 -21.88
C ALA A 397 -3.00 -27.81 -21.14
N LEU A 398 -3.33 -29.10 -21.34
CA LEU A 398 -2.55 -30.23 -20.82
C LEU A 398 -1.17 -30.33 -21.46
N MET A 399 -1.07 -30.05 -22.77
CA MET A 399 0.20 -29.99 -23.50
C MET A 399 1.07 -28.82 -23.03
N ASP A 400 0.50 -27.61 -22.89
CA ASP A 400 1.20 -26.41 -22.36
C ASP A 400 1.69 -26.65 -20.92
N ALA A 401 0.89 -27.31 -20.07
CA ALA A 401 1.31 -27.70 -18.73
C ALA A 401 2.34 -28.84 -18.67
N CYS A 402 2.54 -29.59 -19.77
CA CYS A 402 3.26 -30.86 -19.78
C CYS A 402 2.73 -31.88 -18.74
N VAL A 403 1.40 -31.97 -18.59
CA VAL A 403 0.71 -32.81 -17.57
C VAL A 403 -0.12 -33.91 -18.23
N SER A 404 -0.04 -35.14 -17.71
CA SER A 404 -0.87 -36.25 -18.18
C SER A 404 -2.35 -36.03 -17.84
N PRO A 405 -3.30 -36.37 -18.73
CA PRO A 405 -4.72 -36.32 -18.40
C PRO A 405 -5.10 -37.21 -17.19
N SER A 406 -4.28 -38.20 -16.81
CA SER A 406 -4.47 -39.01 -15.59
C SER A 406 -4.22 -38.26 -14.28
N ASP A 407 -3.47 -37.16 -14.32
CA ASP A 407 -2.96 -36.45 -13.13
C ASP A 407 -3.89 -35.32 -12.66
N ILE A 408 -4.87 -34.94 -13.49
CA ILE A 408 -5.91 -33.98 -13.14
C ILE A 408 -6.94 -34.64 -12.24
N ASP A 409 -7.15 -34.08 -11.06
CA ASP A 409 -8.01 -34.71 -10.04
C ASP A 409 -9.42 -34.14 -10.02
N TRP A 410 -9.52 -32.86 -10.37
CA TRP A 410 -10.71 -32.05 -10.26
C TRP A 410 -10.82 -31.18 -11.51
N LEU A 411 -11.98 -31.19 -12.13
CA LEU A 411 -12.36 -30.30 -13.22
C LEU A 411 -13.49 -29.40 -12.75
N GLU A 412 -13.23 -28.10 -12.72
CA GLU A 412 -14.26 -27.09 -12.66
C GLU A 412 -14.74 -26.79 -14.08
N MET A 413 -15.92 -27.29 -14.40
CA MET A 413 -16.55 -27.25 -15.72
C MET A 413 -17.12 -25.86 -16.04
N HIS A 414 -17.30 -25.59 -17.33
CA HIS A 414 -18.11 -24.48 -17.78
C HIS A 414 -19.56 -24.66 -17.30
N GLY A 415 -20.14 -25.86 -17.45
CA GLY A 415 -21.34 -26.36 -16.77
C GLY A 415 -22.41 -25.30 -16.50
N THR A 416 -23.18 -24.95 -17.52
CA THR A 416 -24.15 -23.84 -17.48
C THR A 416 -25.55 -24.24 -17.04
N GLY A 417 -25.86 -25.54 -16.91
CA GLY A 417 -27.22 -26.03 -16.72
C GLY A 417 -28.04 -26.00 -18.00
N THR A 418 -27.38 -26.02 -19.16
CA THR A 418 -28.06 -26.01 -20.46
C THR A 418 -28.32 -27.45 -20.93
N LYS A 419 -29.51 -27.68 -21.50
CA LYS A 419 -29.97 -29.00 -21.96
C LYS A 419 -29.07 -29.67 -23.01
N VAL A 420 -28.27 -28.88 -23.73
CA VAL A 420 -27.38 -29.32 -24.82
C VAL A 420 -25.90 -29.17 -24.45
N GLY A 421 -25.51 -28.08 -23.77
CA GLY A 421 -24.11 -27.83 -23.41
C GLY A 421 -23.58 -28.79 -22.35
N ASP A 422 -24.30 -29.00 -21.23
CA ASP A 422 -23.84 -29.91 -20.17
C ASP A 422 -23.52 -31.34 -20.72
N PRO A 423 -24.34 -31.96 -21.60
CA PRO A 423 -23.98 -33.22 -22.25
C PRO A 423 -22.78 -33.17 -23.20
N ILE A 424 -22.61 -32.09 -23.95
CA ILE A 424 -21.45 -31.91 -24.85
C ILE A 424 -20.17 -31.82 -24.02
N GLU A 425 -20.18 -31.03 -22.95
CA GLU A 425 -18.99 -30.85 -22.10
C GLU A 425 -18.61 -32.12 -21.33
N VAL A 426 -19.58 -32.89 -20.84
CA VAL A 426 -19.29 -34.21 -20.28
C VAL A 426 -18.64 -35.11 -21.33
N ALA A 427 -19.11 -35.11 -22.59
CA ALA A 427 -18.49 -35.89 -23.66
C ALA A 427 -17.08 -35.39 -24.03
N ALA A 428 -16.88 -34.08 -24.17
CA ALA A 428 -15.58 -33.46 -24.42
C ALA A 428 -14.57 -33.77 -23.32
N THR A 429 -15.02 -33.73 -22.06
CA THR A 429 -14.26 -34.15 -20.88
C THR A 429 -13.82 -35.62 -21.00
N ARG A 430 -14.72 -36.53 -21.39
CA ARG A 430 -14.36 -37.96 -21.56
C ARG A 430 -13.33 -38.18 -22.66
N VAL A 431 -13.43 -37.45 -23.77
CA VAL A 431 -12.45 -37.48 -24.87
C VAL A 431 -11.08 -36.96 -24.40
N ALA A 432 -11.01 -35.73 -23.89
CA ALA A 432 -9.75 -35.10 -23.50
C ALA A 432 -9.03 -35.79 -22.33
N TYR A 433 -9.79 -36.36 -21.38
CA TYR A 433 -9.24 -37.09 -20.24
C TYR A 433 -9.12 -38.61 -20.45
N GLY A 434 -9.40 -39.12 -21.66
CA GLY A 434 -9.20 -40.52 -22.02
C GLY A 434 -10.06 -41.51 -21.21
N LEU A 435 -11.27 -41.10 -20.81
CA LEU A 435 -12.12 -41.87 -19.89
C LEU A 435 -12.82 -43.06 -20.56
N ASP A 436 -12.98 -43.05 -21.88
CA ASP A 436 -13.56 -44.16 -22.67
C ASP A 436 -12.52 -45.21 -23.12
N ILE A 437 -11.25 -45.05 -22.73
CA ILE A 437 -10.17 -45.98 -23.10
C ILE A 437 -10.15 -47.16 -22.11
N LYS A 438 -10.35 -48.38 -22.62
CA LYS A 438 -10.36 -49.65 -21.82
C LYS A 438 -9.08 -49.95 -21.01
N LYS A 439 -8.03 -49.14 -21.16
CA LYS A 439 -6.76 -49.17 -20.42
C LYS A 439 -6.45 -47.82 -19.76
N SER A 440 -7.46 -47.08 -19.29
CA SER A 440 -7.22 -45.82 -18.59
C SER A 440 -6.31 -46.05 -17.38
N GLU A 441 -5.17 -45.34 -17.33
CA GLU A 441 -4.19 -45.44 -16.23
C GLU A 441 -4.66 -44.72 -14.95
N ARG A 442 -5.81 -44.04 -15.04
CA ARG A 442 -6.43 -43.26 -13.98
C ARG A 442 -6.88 -44.15 -12.80
N ARG A 443 -6.21 -43.98 -11.66
CA ARG A 443 -6.46 -44.75 -10.42
C ARG A 443 -7.63 -44.26 -9.56
N ARG A 444 -8.23 -43.12 -9.91
CA ARG A 444 -9.28 -42.42 -9.13
C ARG A 444 -10.20 -41.64 -10.06
N PRO A 445 -11.51 -41.58 -9.81
CA PRO A 445 -12.44 -40.89 -10.70
C PRO A 445 -12.06 -39.41 -10.85
N LEU A 446 -12.33 -38.83 -12.03
CA LEU A 446 -12.23 -37.39 -12.23
C LEU A 446 -13.39 -36.72 -11.50
N ILE A 447 -13.08 -35.81 -10.58
CA ILE A 447 -14.11 -35.08 -9.84
C ILE A 447 -14.57 -33.90 -10.69
N ILE A 448 -15.87 -33.73 -10.93
CA ILE A 448 -16.41 -32.61 -11.70
C ILE A 448 -17.33 -31.72 -10.86
N THR A 449 -17.22 -30.40 -11.04
CA THR A 449 -18.09 -29.40 -10.41
C THR A 449 -18.32 -28.19 -11.32
N SER A 450 -19.30 -27.34 -11.00
CA SER A 450 -19.50 -25.99 -11.57
C SER A 450 -20.06 -25.05 -10.51
N VAL A 451 -19.38 -23.93 -10.28
CA VAL A 451 -19.73 -22.82 -9.39
C VAL A 451 -21.05 -22.16 -9.79
N LYS A 452 -21.48 -22.30 -11.04
CA LYS A 452 -22.69 -21.66 -11.57
C LYS A 452 -23.96 -22.17 -10.90
N ALA A 453 -23.94 -23.36 -10.31
CA ALA A 453 -25.05 -23.85 -9.49
C ALA A 453 -25.25 -23.02 -8.20
N ASN A 454 -24.18 -22.39 -7.65
CA ASN A 454 -24.21 -21.59 -6.42
C ASN A 454 -24.38 -20.09 -6.68
N ILE A 455 -23.72 -19.54 -7.71
CA ILE A 455 -23.69 -18.10 -7.99
C ILE A 455 -24.22 -17.71 -9.37
N GLY A 456 -24.79 -18.66 -10.12
CA GLY A 456 -25.25 -18.43 -11.49
C GLY A 456 -24.10 -18.27 -12.49
N HIS A 457 -24.47 -18.02 -13.74
CA HIS A 457 -23.53 -17.72 -14.79
C HIS A 457 -23.18 -16.23 -14.75
N THR A 458 -22.03 -15.92 -14.17
CA THR A 458 -21.44 -14.57 -14.13
C THR A 458 -20.87 -14.12 -15.49
N GLU A 459 -21.46 -14.62 -16.57
CA GLU A 459 -21.13 -14.39 -17.98
C GLU A 459 -19.62 -14.36 -18.23
N SER A 460 -19.05 -13.21 -18.58
CA SER A 460 -17.64 -13.06 -18.89
C SER A 460 -16.70 -13.35 -17.71
N VAL A 461 -17.18 -13.25 -16.46
CA VAL A 461 -16.41 -13.55 -15.22
C VAL A 461 -16.32 -15.06 -14.97
N SER A 462 -17.12 -15.87 -15.65
CA SER A 462 -17.45 -17.21 -15.15
C SER A 462 -16.26 -18.15 -15.00
N GLY A 463 -15.29 -18.12 -15.90
CA GLY A 463 -14.05 -18.89 -15.77
C GLY A 463 -13.14 -18.40 -14.63
N ALA A 464 -13.10 -17.08 -14.38
CA ALA A 464 -12.37 -16.52 -13.23
C ALA A 464 -13.01 -16.91 -11.90
N ALA A 465 -14.34 -17.05 -11.83
CA ALA A 465 -15.03 -17.53 -10.63
C ALA A 465 -14.81 -19.03 -10.38
N GLY A 466 -14.75 -19.82 -11.46
CA GLY A 466 -14.32 -21.22 -11.38
C GLY A 466 -12.88 -21.37 -10.89
N LEU A 467 -11.97 -20.55 -11.43
CA LEU A 467 -10.57 -20.49 -10.96
C LEU A 467 -10.50 -20.15 -9.47
N LEU A 468 -11.25 -19.14 -9.01
CA LEU A 468 -11.27 -18.75 -7.59
C LEU A 468 -11.69 -19.92 -6.69
N LYS A 469 -12.75 -20.65 -7.07
CA LYS A 469 -13.20 -21.86 -6.36
C LYS A 469 -12.11 -22.93 -6.30
N VAL A 470 -11.39 -23.18 -7.40
CA VAL A 470 -10.28 -24.14 -7.44
C VAL A 470 -9.11 -23.70 -6.54
N VAL A 471 -8.71 -22.43 -6.62
CA VAL A 471 -7.63 -21.85 -5.80
C VAL A 471 -7.97 -21.90 -4.31
N LEU A 472 -9.21 -21.59 -3.92
CA LEU A 472 -9.67 -21.70 -2.54
C LEU A 472 -9.73 -23.17 -2.08
N GLY A 473 -10.15 -24.09 -2.96
CA GLY A 473 -10.09 -25.53 -2.67
C GLY A 473 -8.66 -26.06 -2.51
N MET A 474 -7.67 -25.45 -3.18
CA MET A 474 -6.27 -25.65 -2.88
C MET A 474 -5.88 -25.09 -1.51
N LYS A 475 -6.19 -23.82 -1.22
CA LYS A 475 -5.90 -23.11 0.05
C LYS A 475 -6.43 -23.87 1.27
N TYR A 476 -7.69 -24.32 1.23
CA TYR A 476 -8.36 -25.01 2.33
C TYR A 476 -8.26 -26.55 2.29
N GLY A 477 -7.73 -27.14 1.20
CA GLY A 477 -7.52 -28.58 1.08
C GLY A 477 -8.81 -29.41 0.96
N ALA A 478 -9.82 -28.88 0.27
CA ALA A 478 -11.11 -29.53 0.07
C ALA A 478 -11.76 -29.11 -1.25
N ILE A 479 -12.70 -29.92 -1.75
CA ILE A 479 -13.59 -29.60 -2.87
C ILE A 479 -14.99 -29.36 -2.28
N PRO A 480 -15.60 -28.18 -2.48
CA PRO A 480 -16.93 -27.89 -1.97
C PRO A 480 -18.00 -28.73 -2.70
N PRO A 481 -19.16 -28.98 -2.05
CA PRO A 481 -20.23 -29.75 -2.67
C PRO A 481 -20.74 -29.10 -3.96
N GLN A 482 -20.95 -29.91 -5.00
CA GLN A 482 -21.74 -29.52 -6.15
C GLN A 482 -23.21 -29.38 -5.71
N ARG A 483 -23.74 -28.16 -5.81
CA ARG A 483 -25.14 -27.89 -5.53
C ARG A 483 -26.03 -28.62 -6.54
N LEU A 484 -26.81 -29.59 -6.05
CA LEU A 484 -27.80 -30.37 -6.78
C LEU A 484 -29.08 -30.43 -5.95
N ASN A 485 -30.13 -29.76 -6.42
CA ASN A 485 -31.43 -29.66 -5.72
C ASN A 485 -32.49 -30.61 -6.30
N GLY A 486 -32.16 -31.33 -7.37
CA GLY A 486 -33.06 -32.17 -8.13
C GLY A 486 -32.34 -33.43 -8.59
N THR A 487 -32.97 -34.16 -9.51
CA THR A 487 -32.41 -35.43 -9.98
C THR A 487 -31.25 -35.18 -10.95
N LEU A 488 -30.14 -35.86 -10.71
CA LEU A 488 -29.00 -35.93 -11.63
C LEU A 488 -29.45 -36.51 -12.98
N ASN A 489 -29.00 -35.94 -14.11
CA ASN A 489 -29.43 -36.40 -15.42
C ASN A 489 -28.93 -37.83 -15.71
N PRO A 490 -29.83 -38.83 -15.89
CA PRO A 490 -29.42 -40.22 -16.12
C PRO A 490 -28.77 -40.44 -17.51
N LYS A 491 -28.71 -39.40 -18.36
CA LYS A 491 -28.08 -39.47 -19.68
C LYS A 491 -26.57 -39.23 -19.67
N PHE A 492 -25.99 -38.75 -18.56
CA PHE A 492 -24.53 -38.59 -18.48
C PHE A 492 -23.85 -39.95 -18.29
N ASN A 493 -22.86 -40.27 -19.12
CA ASN A 493 -21.94 -41.36 -18.83
C ASN A 493 -20.94 -40.89 -17.75
N LEU A 494 -21.26 -41.20 -16.49
CA LEU A 494 -20.44 -40.87 -15.32
C LEU A 494 -19.45 -42.00 -14.95
N GLU A 495 -19.24 -43.00 -15.80
CA GLU A 495 -18.21 -44.03 -15.56
C GLU A 495 -16.82 -43.38 -15.46
N GLY A 496 -16.14 -43.54 -14.32
CA GLY A 496 -14.85 -42.88 -14.05
C GLY A 496 -14.96 -41.40 -13.66
N ILE A 497 -16.17 -40.86 -13.44
CA ILE A 497 -16.44 -39.48 -13.02
C ILE A 497 -17.14 -39.48 -11.65
N GLN A 498 -16.83 -38.50 -10.80
CA GLN A 498 -17.48 -38.29 -9.50
C GLN A 498 -18.02 -36.86 -9.39
N ILE A 499 -19.26 -36.71 -8.93
CA ILE A 499 -19.84 -35.42 -8.53
C ILE A 499 -19.90 -35.38 -7.00
N PRO A 500 -19.23 -34.43 -6.32
CA PRO A 500 -19.18 -34.40 -4.86
C PRO A 500 -20.47 -33.77 -4.30
N LEU A 501 -21.32 -34.55 -3.64
CA LEU A 501 -22.55 -34.02 -3.00
C LEU A 501 -22.32 -33.46 -1.58
N GLN A 502 -21.10 -33.62 -1.06
CA GLN A 502 -20.66 -33.20 0.27
C GLN A 502 -19.24 -32.62 0.16
N LEU A 503 -18.81 -31.87 1.18
CA LEU A 503 -17.44 -31.35 1.26
C LEU A 503 -16.43 -32.51 1.25
N LEU A 504 -15.58 -32.56 0.22
CA LEU A 504 -14.65 -33.66 -0.01
C LEU A 504 -13.21 -33.23 0.31
N PRO A 505 -12.52 -33.80 1.31
CA PRO A 505 -11.12 -33.50 1.58
C PRO A 505 -10.24 -33.81 0.36
N TRP A 506 -9.43 -32.84 -0.07
CA TRP A 506 -8.69 -32.92 -1.33
C TRP A 506 -7.26 -32.38 -1.21
N LYS A 507 -6.30 -33.26 -1.49
CA LYS A 507 -4.85 -32.98 -1.53
C LYS A 507 -4.25 -33.24 -2.91
N GLY A 508 -5.08 -33.20 -3.95
CA GLY A 508 -4.65 -33.37 -5.33
C GLY A 508 -3.67 -32.29 -5.79
N LYS A 509 -2.85 -32.63 -6.79
CA LYS A 509 -1.80 -31.73 -7.30
C LYS A 509 -2.36 -30.77 -8.36
N TYR A 510 -3.20 -31.29 -9.26
CA TYR A 510 -3.68 -30.53 -10.42
C TYR A 510 -5.21 -30.51 -10.51
N ALA A 511 -5.73 -29.41 -11.03
CA ALA A 511 -7.13 -29.23 -11.38
C ALA A 511 -7.26 -28.49 -12.73
N GLY A 512 -8.30 -28.81 -13.49
CA GLY A 512 -8.67 -28.11 -14.73
C GLY A 512 -9.77 -27.08 -14.49
N VAL A 513 -9.79 -26.00 -15.26
CA VAL A 513 -10.88 -24.99 -15.26
C VAL A 513 -11.30 -24.68 -16.70
N SER A 514 -12.54 -25.02 -17.06
CA SER A 514 -13.11 -24.76 -18.39
C SER A 514 -13.95 -23.48 -18.42
N SER A 515 -13.85 -22.73 -19.51
CA SER A 515 -14.82 -21.69 -19.86
C SER A 515 -15.00 -21.57 -21.37
N PHE A 516 -16.23 -21.74 -21.83
CA PHE A 516 -16.59 -21.79 -23.25
C PHE A 516 -17.47 -20.61 -23.61
N GLY A 517 -17.04 -19.82 -24.59
CA GLY A 517 -17.69 -18.59 -24.99
C GLY A 517 -18.87 -18.86 -25.93
N ILE A 518 -19.94 -18.06 -25.82
CA ILE A 518 -21.09 -18.12 -26.74
C ILE A 518 -20.71 -17.85 -28.21
N THR A 519 -19.54 -17.29 -28.46
CA THR A 519 -18.93 -17.09 -29.79
C THR A 519 -18.18 -18.32 -30.32
N GLY A 520 -18.15 -19.43 -29.58
CA GLY A 520 -17.39 -20.64 -29.87
C GLY A 520 -15.90 -20.58 -29.45
N THR A 521 -15.44 -19.49 -28.82
CA THR A 521 -14.07 -19.43 -28.27
C THR A 521 -14.00 -20.19 -26.96
N ASN A 522 -13.30 -21.31 -26.96
CA ASN A 522 -13.16 -22.21 -25.82
C ASN A 522 -11.81 -22.00 -25.14
N SER A 523 -11.78 -22.02 -23.81
CA SER A 523 -10.56 -21.83 -23.05
C SER A 523 -10.49 -22.74 -21.83
N HIS A 524 -9.29 -23.20 -21.52
CA HIS A 524 -9.02 -24.10 -20.40
C HIS A 524 -7.72 -23.71 -19.68
N LEU A 525 -7.71 -23.84 -18.36
CA LEU A 525 -6.52 -23.64 -17.51
C LEU A 525 -6.19 -24.92 -16.75
N ILE A 526 -4.90 -25.25 -16.66
CA ILE A 526 -4.37 -26.24 -15.72
C ILE A 526 -3.80 -25.50 -14.51
N VAL A 527 -4.41 -25.70 -13.36
CA VAL A 527 -4.04 -25.11 -12.07
C VAL A 527 -3.29 -26.15 -11.24
N GLN A 528 -2.15 -25.77 -10.69
CA GLN A 528 -1.28 -26.59 -9.85
C GLN A 528 -1.22 -26.05 -8.42
N ARG A 529 -1.32 -26.97 -7.45
CA ARG A 529 -1.10 -26.71 -6.03
C ARG A 529 0.37 -26.40 -5.77
N VAL A 530 0.64 -25.32 -5.04
CA VAL A 530 2.01 -24.96 -4.62
C VAL A 530 2.59 -26.03 -3.69
N SER A 531 3.75 -26.56 -4.04
CA SER A 531 4.60 -27.33 -3.14
C SER A 531 5.27 -26.38 -2.13
N ILE A 532 4.59 -26.15 -1.00
CA ILE A 532 5.18 -25.46 0.15
C ILE A 532 6.25 -26.39 0.75
N PRO A 533 7.53 -25.98 0.81
CA PRO A 533 8.54 -26.75 1.54
C PRO A 533 8.10 -26.89 3.00
N ARG A 534 8.04 -28.12 3.52
CA ARG A 534 7.80 -28.36 4.95
C ARG A 534 9.01 -27.86 5.74
N ASN A 535 9.06 -26.56 6.02
CA ASN A 535 10.00 -26.00 6.99
C ASN A 535 9.49 -26.31 8.41
N ASN A 536 9.48 -27.62 8.72
CA ASN A 536 9.22 -28.12 10.06
C ASN A 536 10.30 -27.56 10.98
N LYS A 537 9.87 -26.89 12.07
CA LYS A 537 10.66 -25.98 12.91
C LYS A 537 10.77 -24.56 12.32
N ILE A 538 9.66 -23.82 12.41
CA ILE A 538 9.77 -22.44 12.91
C ILE A 538 10.58 -22.54 14.21
N PRO A 539 11.72 -21.85 14.37
CA PRO A 539 12.39 -21.76 15.66
C PRO A 539 11.35 -21.29 16.68
N GLN A 540 11.34 -21.83 17.91
CA GLN A 540 10.59 -21.18 18.98
C GLN A 540 11.05 -19.72 18.99
N SER A 541 10.11 -18.79 18.78
CA SER A 541 10.45 -17.40 18.67
C SER A 541 11.20 -16.97 19.92
N ASP A 542 12.36 -16.36 19.75
CA ASP A 542 12.78 -15.32 20.68
C ASP A 542 11.60 -14.35 20.75
N THR A 543 10.84 -14.38 21.85
CA THR A 543 9.66 -13.54 22.01
C THR A 543 10.11 -12.10 21.95
N LEU A 544 9.66 -11.40 20.90
CA LEU A 544 9.89 -9.97 20.74
C LEU A 544 9.45 -9.24 22.01
N SER A 545 10.29 -8.34 22.50
CA SER A 545 9.95 -7.50 23.67
C SER A 545 8.73 -6.62 23.40
N ALA A 546 8.56 -6.17 22.16
CA ALA A 546 7.39 -5.43 21.70
C ALA A 546 7.20 -5.56 20.17
N TYR A 547 5.97 -5.32 19.72
CA TYR A 547 5.53 -5.29 18.34
C TYR A 547 5.05 -3.88 18.00
N ILE A 548 5.26 -3.43 16.76
CA ILE A 548 4.77 -2.14 16.25
C ILE A 548 3.85 -2.37 15.05
N LEU A 549 2.64 -1.82 15.08
CA LEU A 549 1.62 -2.04 14.04
C LEU A 549 1.19 -0.69 13.43
N PRO A 550 1.68 -0.36 12.21
CA PRO A 550 1.22 0.82 11.48
C PRO A 550 -0.07 0.56 10.69
N LEU A 551 -0.89 1.59 10.60
CA LEU A 551 -2.12 1.72 9.82
C LEU A 551 -2.08 3.07 9.09
N ALA A 552 -2.57 3.13 7.85
CA ALA A 552 -2.67 4.39 7.12
C ALA A 552 -3.97 4.45 6.30
N ALA A 553 -4.49 5.65 6.08
CA ALA A 553 -5.65 5.89 5.23
C ALA A 553 -5.62 7.27 4.56
N LYS A 554 -6.42 7.46 3.51
CA LYS A 554 -6.62 8.80 2.90
C LYS A 554 -7.69 9.65 3.58
N CYS A 555 -8.56 9.06 4.40
CA CYS A 555 -9.61 9.78 5.12
C CYS A 555 -9.91 9.17 6.51
N ALA A 556 -10.47 9.99 7.40
CA ALA A 556 -10.77 9.60 8.78
C ALA A 556 -11.76 8.43 8.90
N SER A 557 -12.77 8.34 8.02
CA SER A 557 -13.74 7.23 8.00
C SER A 557 -13.07 5.91 7.62
N SER A 558 -12.18 5.93 6.62
CA SER A 558 -11.37 4.77 6.23
C SER A 558 -10.41 4.36 7.34
N MET A 559 -9.78 5.30 8.05
CA MET A 559 -8.96 4.99 9.24
C MET A 559 -9.78 4.33 10.35
N ALA A 560 -10.96 4.87 10.67
CA ALA A 560 -11.82 4.32 11.72
C ALA A 560 -12.32 2.91 11.39
N GLU A 561 -12.66 2.65 10.13
CA GLU A 561 -13.05 1.31 9.66
C GLU A 561 -11.85 0.34 9.61
N LEU A 562 -10.68 0.79 9.16
CA LEU A 562 -9.46 -0.02 9.17
C LEU A 562 -9.04 -0.41 10.60
N LYS A 563 -9.12 0.51 11.58
CA LYS A 563 -8.92 0.21 13.01
C LYS A 563 -9.83 -0.94 13.49
N LYS A 564 -11.13 -0.92 13.17
CA LYS A 564 -12.08 -2.01 13.52
C LYS A 564 -11.69 -3.34 12.87
N ARG A 565 -11.34 -3.33 11.58
CA ARG A 565 -10.89 -4.53 10.85
C ARG A 565 -9.63 -5.13 11.46
N HIS A 566 -8.66 -4.30 11.87
CA HIS A 566 -7.45 -4.75 12.56
C HIS A 566 -7.77 -5.35 13.94
N VAL A 567 -8.68 -4.77 14.72
CA VAL A 567 -9.13 -5.37 16.00
C VAL A 567 -9.74 -6.75 15.76
N PHE A 568 -10.64 -6.89 14.79
CA PHE A 568 -11.25 -8.18 14.46
C PHE A 568 -10.22 -9.22 13.97
N ALA A 569 -9.27 -8.82 13.12
CA ALA A 569 -8.22 -9.69 12.63
C ALA A 569 -7.30 -10.16 13.78
N LEU A 570 -6.84 -9.24 14.64
CA LEU A 570 -6.00 -9.56 15.80
C LEU A 570 -6.71 -10.48 16.81
N GLN A 571 -8.02 -10.31 17.02
CA GLN A 571 -8.80 -11.21 17.89
C GLN A 571 -8.80 -12.68 17.41
N ASN A 572 -8.71 -12.91 16.10
CA ASN A 572 -8.74 -14.23 15.49
C ASN A 572 -7.34 -14.79 15.09
N LEU A 573 -6.26 -14.04 15.38
CA LEU A 573 -4.90 -14.38 14.98
C LEU A 573 -4.24 -15.39 15.96
N ASP A 574 -3.50 -16.37 15.43
CA ASP A 574 -2.57 -17.21 16.21
C ASP A 574 -1.39 -16.32 16.69
N ASP A 575 -1.04 -16.40 17.97
CA ASP A 575 0.05 -15.61 18.56
C ASP A 575 1.40 -15.82 17.83
N ARG A 576 1.59 -17.00 17.22
CA ARG A 576 2.77 -17.33 16.40
C ARG A 576 2.88 -16.49 15.12
N GLN A 577 1.77 -15.95 14.63
CA GLN A 577 1.68 -15.15 13.41
C GLN A 577 1.76 -13.64 13.68
N LEU A 578 1.83 -13.21 14.94
CA LEU A 578 1.77 -11.79 15.30
C LEU A 578 2.94 -10.97 14.72
N ALA A 579 4.16 -11.54 14.71
CA ALA A 579 5.32 -10.89 14.12
C ALA A 579 5.15 -10.70 12.61
N ASP A 580 4.75 -11.76 11.90
CA ASP A 580 4.51 -11.74 10.46
C ASP A 580 3.36 -10.79 10.08
N TYR A 581 2.28 -10.74 10.88
CA TYR A 581 1.15 -9.83 10.70
C TYR A 581 1.60 -8.36 10.78
N CYS A 582 2.27 -7.97 11.87
CA CYS A 582 2.71 -6.60 12.06
C CYS A 582 3.82 -6.20 11.06
N TYR A 583 4.72 -7.12 10.73
CA TYR A 583 5.69 -6.96 9.63
C TYR A 583 5.00 -6.69 8.30
N THR A 584 4.02 -7.52 7.93
CA THR A 584 3.26 -7.38 6.68
C THR A 584 2.51 -6.06 6.63
N SER A 585 1.86 -5.64 7.71
CA SER A 585 1.21 -4.32 7.79
C SER A 585 2.20 -3.16 7.59
N ALA A 586 3.46 -3.34 8.00
CA ALA A 586 4.51 -2.33 7.88
C ALA A 586 5.18 -2.28 6.50
N VAL A 587 5.44 -3.42 5.85
CA VAL A 587 6.19 -3.46 4.56
C VAL A 587 5.35 -3.76 3.32
N CYS A 588 4.09 -4.19 3.47
CA CYS A 588 3.20 -4.62 2.38
C CYS A 588 1.93 -3.76 2.23
N ARG A 589 1.93 -2.53 2.76
CA ARG A 589 0.83 -1.56 2.66
C ARG A 589 1.39 -0.16 2.38
N ASP A 590 0.59 0.69 1.73
CA ASP A 590 0.96 2.08 1.47
C ASP A 590 0.79 2.97 2.72
N HIS A 591 1.80 3.79 3.01
CA HIS A 591 1.81 4.72 4.15
C HIS A 591 1.40 6.13 3.70
N PHE A 592 0.10 6.29 3.45
CA PHE A 592 -0.55 7.57 3.09
C PHE A 592 -0.12 8.73 4.00
N LYS A 593 -0.10 9.95 3.47
CA LYS A 593 0.37 11.15 4.21
C LYS A 593 -0.77 11.84 4.96
N GLU A 594 -2.01 11.56 4.57
CA GLU A 594 -3.22 12.22 5.04
C GLU A 594 -3.62 11.77 6.45
N TYR A 595 -3.63 10.45 6.70
CA TYR A 595 -3.88 9.85 8.02
C TYR A 595 -2.92 8.69 8.27
N ARG A 596 -1.95 8.90 9.15
CA ARG A 596 -1.04 7.87 9.67
C ARG A 596 -1.39 7.54 11.11
N TYR A 597 -1.18 6.29 11.49
CA TYR A 597 -1.39 5.82 12.85
C TYR A 597 -0.50 4.61 13.11
N ALA A 598 0.02 4.48 14.33
CA ALA A 598 0.72 3.25 14.71
C ALA A 598 0.60 2.99 16.21
N VAL A 599 0.57 1.72 16.60
CA VAL A 599 0.48 1.28 17.99
C VAL A 599 1.63 0.34 18.35
N VAL A 600 1.99 0.32 19.64
CA VAL A 600 2.98 -0.60 20.22
C VAL A 600 2.30 -1.47 21.26
N GLY A 601 2.76 -2.71 21.41
CA GLY A 601 2.33 -3.61 22.47
C GLY A 601 3.18 -4.87 22.52
N ARG A 602 3.23 -5.54 23.67
CA ARG A 602 4.01 -6.79 23.87
C ARG A 602 3.30 -8.04 23.36
N ASN A 603 2.01 -7.93 23.04
CA ASN A 603 1.14 -9.02 22.62
C ASN A 603 -0.09 -8.45 21.90
N LYS A 604 -0.91 -9.32 21.29
CA LYS A 604 -2.10 -8.89 20.55
C LYS A 604 -3.15 -8.17 21.39
N MET A 605 -3.27 -8.48 22.68
CA MET A 605 -4.24 -7.81 23.57
C MET A 605 -3.83 -6.37 23.87
N GLU A 606 -2.54 -6.10 24.09
CA GLU A 606 -2.01 -4.74 24.23
C GLU A 606 -2.19 -3.94 22.94
N LEU A 607 -1.93 -4.53 21.77
CA LEU A 607 -2.17 -3.88 20.47
C LEU A 607 -3.66 -3.56 20.23
N ILE A 608 -4.56 -4.51 20.53
CA ILE A 608 -6.02 -4.29 20.48
C ILE A 608 -6.41 -3.18 21.45
N GLN A 609 -5.91 -3.21 22.69
CA GLN A 609 -6.21 -2.19 23.68
C GLN A 609 -5.73 -0.81 23.23
N ALA A 610 -4.52 -0.69 22.67
CA ALA A 610 -4.00 0.57 22.14
C ALA A 610 -4.88 1.14 21.01
N ILE A 611 -5.33 0.29 20.08
CA ILE A 611 -6.24 0.70 18.99
C ILE A 611 -7.61 1.19 19.55
N LEU A 612 -8.09 0.58 20.64
CA LEU A 612 -9.39 0.89 21.26
C LEU A 612 -9.35 2.06 22.26
N SER A 613 -8.28 2.21 23.05
CA SER A 613 -8.18 3.25 24.09
C SER A 613 -8.16 4.66 23.51
N ASP A 614 -7.74 4.78 22.25
CA ASP A 614 -7.69 6.01 21.47
C ASP A 614 -9.09 6.53 21.05
N HIS A 615 -10.17 5.81 21.38
CA HIS A 615 -11.53 6.38 21.35
C HIS A 615 -11.82 7.36 22.50
N ALA A 616 -10.96 7.48 23.52
CA ALA A 616 -11.23 8.28 24.71
C ALA A 616 -10.65 9.71 24.70
N GLN A 617 -9.65 10.00 23.86
CA GLN A 617 -9.07 11.35 23.68
C GLN A 617 -8.54 11.51 22.27
N GLU A 618 -9.31 12.11 21.34
CA GLU A 618 -8.78 12.51 20.04
C GLU A 618 -7.74 13.63 20.22
N PRO A 619 -6.43 13.40 19.99
CA PRO A 619 -5.47 14.48 19.87
C PRO A 619 -5.52 14.94 18.41
N GLN A 620 -6.67 15.49 18.01
CA GLN A 620 -7.06 15.91 16.65
C GLN A 620 -6.29 15.19 15.53
N LEU A 621 -6.93 14.19 14.89
CA LEU A 621 -6.54 13.68 13.57
C LEU A 621 -6.71 14.81 12.53
N LYS A 622 -5.82 15.80 12.59
CA LYS A 622 -5.78 16.92 11.65
C LYS A 622 -5.46 16.30 10.30
N PRO A 623 -6.29 16.51 9.26
CA PRO A 623 -5.83 16.25 7.91
C PRO A 623 -4.59 17.12 7.71
N HIS A 624 -3.42 16.48 7.52
CA HIS A 624 -2.23 17.23 7.12
C HIS A 624 -2.60 17.96 5.84
N LYS A 625 -2.59 19.30 5.88
CA LYS A 625 -2.61 20.08 4.63
C LYS A 625 -1.43 19.58 3.80
N PRO A 626 -1.58 19.39 2.48
CA PRO A 626 -0.46 19.04 1.63
C PRO A 626 0.53 20.21 1.62
N TYR A 627 1.48 20.19 2.54
CA TYR A 627 2.71 20.95 2.42
C TYR A 627 3.48 20.32 1.27
N GLU A 628 3.77 21.11 0.23
CA GLU A 628 4.50 20.69 -0.97
C GLU A 628 5.96 20.28 -0.69
N ASN A 629 6.38 20.24 0.58
CA ASN A 629 7.60 19.62 1.08
C ASN A 629 7.28 18.75 2.31
N SER A 630 6.85 17.52 2.09
CA SER A 630 6.51 16.56 3.16
C SER A 630 7.76 15.93 3.81
N ASN A 631 8.54 16.74 4.54
CA ASN A 631 9.59 16.25 5.44
C ASN A 631 9.46 17.05 6.75
N SER A 632 8.71 16.51 7.71
CA SER A 632 8.66 17.03 9.08
C SER A 632 10.07 17.04 9.65
N LYS A 633 10.66 18.23 9.84
CA LYS A 633 12.09 18.37 10.13
C LYS A 633 12.39 17.95 11.56
N VAL A 634 13.12 16.85 11.70
CA VAL A 634 13.57 16.35 12.99
C VAL A 634 14.86 17.07 13.40
N CYS A 635 14.85 17.66 14.59
CA CYS A 635 16.01 18.21 15.27
C CYS A 635 16.53 17.16 16.27
N PHE A 636 17.76 16.67 16.10
CA PHE A 636 18.38 15.79 17.08
C PHE A 636 19.05 16.62 18.18
N VAL A 637 18.64 16.38 19.42
CA VAL A 637 19.12 17.11 20.60
C VAL A 637 19.96 16.17 21.46
N PHE A 638 21.23 16.52 21.70
CA PHE A 638 22.20 15.66 22.39
C PHE A 638 22.49 16.19 23.81
N PRO A 639 22.14 15.44 24.87
CA PRO A 639 22.37 15.85 26.25
C PRO A 639 23.86 15.88 26.63
N GLY A 640 24.16 16.61 27.69
CA GLY A 640 25.48 16.58 28.32
C GLY A 640 25.58 15.50 29.41
N GLN A 641 26.73 15.45 30.09
CA GLN A 641 26.90 14.65 31.30
C GLN A 641 25.84 15.02 32.36
N GLY A 642 25.24 14.01 32.98
CA GLY A 642 24.23 14.15 34.04
C GLY A 642 22.99 13.26 33.84
N CYS A 643 22.69 12.82 32.61
CA CYS A 643 21.53 11.98 32.29
C CYS A 643 21.82 10.46 32.33
N GLN A 644 23.06 10.04 32.59
CA GLN A 644 23.47 8.64 32.56
C GLN A 644 22.84 7.78 33.67
N TYR A 645 22.47 6.55 33.32
CA TYR A 645 22.13 5.46 34.23
C TYR A 645 22.57 4.12 33.61
N ALA A 646 22.45 3.03 34.35
CA ALA A 646 22.70 1.69 33.81
C ALA A 646 21.59 1.31 32.82
N VAL A 647 21.88 1.41 31.52
CA VAL A 647 21.03 0.93 30.41
C VAL A 647 20.87 -0.59 30.54
N GLU A 648 19.67 -1.11 30.22
CA GLU A 648 19.31 -2.47 30.62
C GLU A 648 19.82 -3.57 29.65
N LYS A 649 19.61 -4.83 30.05
CA LYS A 649 20.48 -5.97 29.70
C LYS A 649 20.28 -6.56 28.29
N ASN A 650 19.40 -5.99 27.46
CA ASN A 650 18.66 -6.76 26.45
C ASN A 650 19.23 -6.73 25.01
N TYR A 651 20.41 -6.13 24.78
CA TYR A 651 21.01 -6.00 23.44
C TYR A 651 22.12 -7.02 23.10
N GLY A 652 22.21 -8.11 23.86
CA GLY A 652 23.19 -9.18 23.61
C GLY A 652 24.65 -8.84 23.95
N ILE A 653 24.93 -7.63 24.47
CA ILE A 653 26.23 -7.23 25.01
C ILE A 653 26.07 -6.81 26.47
N ASN A 654 26.87 -7.42 27.34
CA ASN A 654 26.96 -7.02 28.74
C ASN A 654 27.83 -5.75 28.88
N LEU A 655 27.26 -4.58 28.55
CA LEU A 655 27.89 -3.28 28.79
C LEU A 655 28.24 -3.09 30.28
N LYS A 656 27.47 -3.71 31.18
CA LYS A 656 27.72 -3.71 32.63
C LYS A 656 29.13 -4.26 32.96
N SER A 657 29.48 -5.44 32.45
CA SER A 657 30.73 -6.15 32.78
C SER A 657 32.02 -5.61 32.14
N LYS A 658 31.96 -4.53 31.36
CA LYS A 658 33.14 -3.92 30.73
C LYS A 658 33.15 -2.39 30.66
N ILE A 659 32.09 -1.71 31.11
CA ILE A 659 31.99 -0.25 31.03
C ILE A 659 31.30 0.36 32.26
N PHE A 660 30.36 -0.34 32.92
CA PHE A 660 29.49 0.23 33.96
C PHE A 660 29.52 -0.47 35.34
N GLU A 661 30.61 -1.15 35.71
CA GLU A 661 30.76 -1.71 37.07
C GLU A 661 31.15 -0.67 38.15
N GLY A 662 31.48 0.57 37.76
CA GLY A 662 31.73 1.70 38.66
C GLY A 662 30.54 2.64 38.81
N THR A 663 30.15 2.95 40.05
CA THR A 663 29.08 3.89 40.39
C THR A 663 29.37 5.34 39.96
N GLY A 664 28.58 5.90 39.04
CA GLY A 664 28.25 7.35 38.96
C GLY A 664 29.33 8.39 38.62
N THR A 665 30.61 8.16 38.91
CA THR A 665 31.66 9.20 39.01
C THR A 665 32.97 8.86 38.28
N SER A 666 32.98 7.87 37.38
CA SER A 666 34.20 7.49 36.64
C SER A 666 34.50 8.40 35.45
N ILE A 667 35.80 8.50 35.13
CA ILE A 667 36.36 9.12 33.91
C ILE A 667 35.67 8.63 32.62
N TYR A 668 35.17 7.40 32.62
CA TYR A 668 34.52 6.76 31.48
C TYR A 668 33.11 7.28 31.18
N SER A 669 32.43 7.94 32.12
CA SER A 669 31.02 8.38 31.98
C SER A 669 30.72 9.22 30.72
N GLN A 670 31.70 9.99 30.22
CA GLN A 670 31.59 10.80 29.01
C GLN A 670 31.77 9.99 27.71
N LEU A 671 32.66 8.99 27.73
CA LEU A 671 32.78 8.02 26.63
C LEU A 671 31.55 7.10 26.58
N CYS A 672 30.98 6.77 27.74
CA CYS A 672 29.75 5.99 27.88
C CYS A 672 28.56 6.69 27.22
N ILE A 673 28.30 7.96 27.55
CA ILE A 673 27.17 8.70 26.98
C ILE A 673 27.35 8.87 25.47
N PHE A 674 28.53 9.30 25.00
CA PHE A 674 28.80 9.43 23.56
C PHE A 674 28.63 8.10 22.81
N ALA A 675 29.06 6.97 23.39
CA ALA A 675 28.85 5.65 22.78
C ALA A 675 27.37 5.26 22.71
N VAL A 676 26.58 5.56 23.75
CA VAL A 676 25.12 5.35 23.75
C VAL A 676 24.44 6.23 22.70
N GLU A 677 24.76 7.52 22.67
CA GLU A 677 24.26 8.48 21.67
C GLU A 677 24.59 8.02 20.24
N TYR A 678 25.84 7.63 19.99
CA TYR A 678 26.28 7.11 18.69
C TYR A 678 25.50 5.84 18.28
N CYS A 679 25.23 4.93 19.21
CA CYS A 679 24.43 3.74 18.91
C CYS A 679 22.97 4.11 18.61
N ILE A 680 22.36 5.02 19.37
CA ILE A 680 21.00 5.53 19.12
C ILE A 680 20.94 6.21 17.74
N ILE A 681 21.93 7.03 17.36
CA ILE A 681 22.07 7.61 16.00
C ILE A 681 22.04 6.50 14.94
N LYS A 682 22.74 5.38 15.16
CA LYS A 682 22.78 4.27 14.19
C LYS A 682 21.47 3.50 14.11
N VAL A 683 20.69 3.41 15.18
CA VAL A 683 19.35 2.82 15.13
C VAL A 683 18.39 3.73 14.40
N TRP A 684 18.31 5.02 14.78
CA TRP A 684 17.42 5.97 14.10
C TRP A 684 17.73 6.10 12.61
N GLY A 685 19.00 6.24 12.24
CA GLY A 685 19.42 6.29 10.83
C GLY A 685 19.18 4.98 10.08
N ALA A 686 19.17 3.82 10.76
CA ALA A 686 18.77 2.56 10.14
C ALA A 686 17.25 2.42 9.98
N TRP A 687 16.46 3.10 10.81
CA TRP A 687 15.01 3.20 10.67
C TRP A 687 14.57 4.34 9.73
N GLY A 688 15.51 4.95 8.99
CA GLY A 688 15.24 6.03 8.03
C GLY A 688 15.14 7.44 8.65
N ILE A 689 15.28 7.58 9.97
CA ILE A 689 15.16 8.86 10.66
C ILE A 689 16.51 9.58 10.69
N PHE A 690 16.59 10.69 9.96
CA PHE A 690 17.77 11.57 9.89
C PHE A 690 17.42 12.99 10.35
N PRO A 691 18.33 13.68 11.07
CA PRO A 691 18.09 15.06 11.46
C PRO A 691 18.26 16.01 10.28
N SER A 692 17.40 17.03 10.23
CA SER A 692 17.64 18.26 9.46
C SER A 692 18.40 19.30 10.29
N ILE A 693 18.35 19.20 11.61
CA ILE A 693 18.98 20.12 12.56
C ILE A 693 19.64 19.28 13.67
N VAL A 694 20.83 19.67 14.13
CA VAL A 694 21.48 19.10 15.32
C VAL A 694 21.83 20.17 16.34
N LEU A 695 21.62 19.86 17.62
CA LEU A 695 21.92 20.71 18.76
C LEU A 695 22.51 19.85 19.88
N GLY A 696 23.72 20.15 20.34
CA GLY A 696 24.31 19.50 21.53
C GLY A 696 24.36 20.44 22.74
N HIS A 697 24.36 19.89 23.95
CA HIS A 697 24.67 20.63 25.17
C HIS A 697 26.00 20.16 25.75
N SER A 698 27.02 21.02 25.75
CA SER A 698 28.37 20.65 26.23
C SER A 698 28.87 19.38 25.51
N PHE A 699 29.13 18.28 26.22
CA PHE A 699 29.60 17.01 25.65
C PHE A 699 28.72 16.41 24.54
N GLY A 700 27.40 16.64 24.53
CA GLY A 700 26.53 16.19 23.43
C GLY A 700 26.87 16.84 22.08
N GLU A 701 27.61 17.96 22.07
CA GLU A 701 28.05 18.66 20.86
C GLU A 701 29.11 17.86 20.06
N PHE A 702 29.80 16.89 20.69
CA PHE A 702 30.63 15.90 19.98
C PHE A 702 29.77 14.94 19.14
N ALA A 703 28.67 14.41 19.69
CA ALA A 703 27.74 13.54 18.96
C ALA A 703 27.02 14.32 17.85
N ALA A 704 26.56 15.54 18.13
CA ALA A 704 26.00 16.46 17.13
C ALA A 704 26.98 16.71 15.97
N SER A 705 28.28 16.90 16.27
CA SER A 705 29.33 17.13 15.27
C SER A 705 29.59 15.92 14.38
N VAL A 706 29.58 14.71 14.93
CA VAL A 706 29.70 13.48 14.14
C VAL A 706 28.50 13.28 13.22
N VAL A 707 27.31 13.71 13.62
CA VAL A 707 26.09 13.62 12.80
C VAL A 707 26.04 14.68 11.70
N ALA A 708 26.44 15.93 11.99
CA ALA A 708 26.61 16.97 10.96
C ALA A 708 27.81 16.70 10.02
N GLY A 709 28.69 15.76 10.39
CA GLY A 709 29.90 15.44 9.65
C GLY A 709 30.97 16.54 9.73
N THR A 710 30.98 17.33 10.81
CA THR A 710 32.05 18.28 11.16
C THR A 710 33.19 17.60 11.94
N LEU A 711 32.92 16.42 12.53
CA LEU A 711 33.93 15.51 13.08
C LEU A 711 33.80 14.11 12.48
N SER A 712 34.92 13.39 12.41
CA SER A 712 34.90 11.93 12.23
C SER A 712 34.73 11.23 13.58
N LEU A 713 34.31 9.95 13.59
CA LEU A 713 34.20 9.18 14.84
C LEU A 713 35.56 9.08 15.58
N PRO A 714 36.69 8.74 14.92
CA PRO A 714 38.01 8.83 15.54
C PRO A 714 38.31 10.22 16.11
N THR A 715 38.15 11.30 15.32
CA THR A 715 38.43 12.68 15.76
C THR A 715 37.63 13.06 17.01
N ALA A 716 36.35 12.66 17.08
CA ALA A 716 35.50 12.95 18.23
C ALA A 716 35.95 12.20 19.50
N LEU A 717 36.36 10.94 19.38
CA LEU A 717 36.89 10.15 20.50
C LEU A 717 38.28 10.63 20.94
N GLU A 718 39.12 11.05 20.00
CA GLU A 718 40.42 11.68 20.26
C GLU A 718 40.26 13.00 21.01
N LEU A 719 39.33 13.88 20.59
CA LEU A 719 39.00 15.11 21.32
C LEU A 719 38.41 14.83 22.71
N LEU A 720 37.52 13.85 22.84
CA LEU A 720 36.96 13.45 24.13
C LEU A 720 38.06 12.99 25.11
N VAL A 721 39.10 12.31 24.64
CA VAL A 721 40.22 11.85 25.49
C VAL A 721 41.27 12.93 25.71
N ALA A 722 41.60 13.75 24.70
CA ALA A 722 42.46 14.92 24.85
C ALA A 722 41.86 15.91 25.88
N SER A 723 40.53 16.01 25.95
CA SER A 723 39.83 16.80 26.97
C SER A 723 40.02 16.28 28.42
N ARG A 724 40.78 15.20 28.63
CA ARG A 724 40.98 14.51 29.92
C ARG A 724 42.44 14.27 30.32
N THR A 725 43.35 14.06 29.37
CA THR A 725 44.62 13.35 29.59
C THR A 725 45.61 13.94 30.60
N LYS A 726 45.51 15.23 30.99
CA LYS A 726 46.38 15.83 32.05
C LYS A 726 45.69 16.93 32.88
N MET A 727 44.53 16.67 33.45
CA MET A 727 43.82 17.67 34.29
C MET A 727 44.36 17.74 35.73
N VAL A 728 45.32 18.63 35.97
CA VAL A 728 45.72 19.09 37.32
C VAL A 728 45.80 20.62 37.32
N GLY A 729 44.87 21.29 38.01
CA GLY A 729 44.81 22.75 38.05
C GLY A 729 44.00 23.27 39.23
N THR A 730 44.50 24.31 39.90
CA THR A 730 43.99 24.82 41.19
C THR A 730 43.81 26.34 41.19
N HIS A 731 42.84 26.89 40.45
CA HIS A 731 42.47 28.32 40.50
C HIS A 731 40.96 28.55 40.23
N ASP A 732 40.54 29.82 40.24
CA ASP A 732 39.23 30.33 40.71
C ASP A 732 38.01 30.24 39.74
N GLU A 733 36.95 30.96 40.10
CA GLU A 733 35.53 30.58 40.00
C GLU A 733 34.83 31.07 38.69
N ASP A 734 33.76 30.40 38.20
CA ASP A 734 33.01 30.78 36.97
C ASP A 734 31.58 30.14 36.87
N ILE A 735 30.77 30.57 35.89
CA ILE A 735 29.43 30.00 35.56
C ILE A 735 29.54 29.09 34.31
N ALA A 736 29.07 27.83 34.39
CA ALA A 736 29.26 26.85 33.32
C ALA A 736 28.17 26.78 32.26
N ALA A 737 26.89 26.85 32.64
CA ALA A 737 25.79 26.73 31.68
C ALA A 737 24.54 27.50 32.10
N LEU A 738 23.90 28.15 31.12
CA LEU A 738 22.56 28.74 31.23
C LEU A 738 21.57 27.83 30.50
N SER A 739 20.99 26.88 31.25
CA SER A 739 20.19 25.80 30.69
C SER A 739 18.71 26.19 30.50
N SER A 740 18.17 27.10 31.31
CA SER A 740 16.88 27.76 31.05
C SER A 740 16.75 29.08 31.83
N CYS A 741 15.66 29.83 31.61
CA CYS A 741 15.35 31.06 32.37
C CYS A 741 15.22 30.86 33.89
N GLU A 742 15.14 29.61 34.37
CA GLU A 742 14.93 29.21 35.76
C GLU A 742 16.03 28.28 36.30
N GLN A 743 17.05 27.96 35.48
CA GLN A 743 18.05 26.93 35.81
C GLN A 743 19.43 27.29 35.27
N THR A 744 20.39 27.41 36.19
CA THR A 744 21.80 27.73 35.92
C THR A 744 22.70 26.69 36.59
N VAL A 745 23.77 26.30 35.91
CA VAL A 745 24.82 25.41 36.45
C VAL A 745 26.07 26.20 36.73
N ILE A 746 26.55 26.13 37.97
CA ILE A 746 27.74 26.84 38.47
C ILE A 746 28.85 25.81 38.75
N SER A 747 30.08 26.16 38.38
CA SER A 747 31.20 25.23 38.23
C SER A 747 32.48 25.87 38.78
N SER A 748 33.00 25.33 39.87
CA SER A 748 34.09 25.95 40.64
C SER A 748 34.74 24.91 41.57
N LYS A 749 35.77 25.31 42.32
CA LYS A 749 36.45 24.45 43.30
C LYS A 749 35.48 23.92 44.37
N PRO A 750 35.66 22.68 44.88
CA PRO A 750 34.72 22.02 45.81
C PRO A 750 34.32 22.86 47.02
N ASP A 751 35.28 23.60 47.61
CA ASP A 751 35.03 24.44 48.79
C ASP A 751 34.15 25.65 48.48
N THR A 752 34.34 26.29 47.32
CA THR A 752 33.48 27.38 46.86
C THR A 752 32.08 26.87 46.56
N ILE A 753 31.98 25.76 45.83
CA ILE A 753 30.70 25.12 45.51
C ILE A 753 29.94 24.74 46.79
N SER A 754 30.65 24.28 47.83
CA SER A 754 30.06 23.98 49.14
C SER A 754 29.58 25.25 49.87
N LYS A 755 30.40 26.31 49.92
CA LYS A 755 30.01 27.62 50.50
C LYS A 755 28.82 28.23 49.77
N PHE A 756 28.79 28.13 48.43
CA PHE A 756 27.71 28.64 47.59
C PHE A 756 26.42 27.84 47.75
N SER A 757 26.49 26.51 47.85
CA SER A 757 25.35 25.65 48.20
C SER A 757 24.77 25.99 49.59
N MET A 758 25.63 26.25 50.59
CA MET A 758 25.20 26.73 51.91
C MET A 758 24.55 28.12 51.83
N PHE A 759 25.09 29.03 51.02
CA PHE A 759 24.48 30.34 50.75
C PHE A 759 23.09 30.18 50.12
N CYS A 760 22.96 29.42 49.03
CA CYS A 760 21.67 29.16 48.38
C CYS A 760 20.64 28.59 49.36
N THR A 761 21.03 27.57 50.12
CA THR A 761 20.18 26.94 51.14
C THR A 761 19.74 27.94 52.21
N LYS A 762 20.64 28.81 52.67
CA LYS A 762 20.34 29.86 53.66
C LYS A 762 19.33 30.91 53.15
N PHE A 763 19.34 31.20 51.85
CA PHE A 763 18.41 32.15 51.22
C PHE A 763 17.18 31.48 50.58
N GLY A 764 16.93 30.18 50.86
CA GLY A 764 15.77 29.45 50.32
C GLY A 764 15.86 29.11 48.83
N ILE A 765 17.01 29.35 48.20
CA ILE A 765 17.27 29.07 46.79
C ILE A 765 17.56 27.56 46.67
N LYS A 766 16.69 26.85 45.93
CA LYS A 766 16.89 25.43 45.64
C LYS A 766 18.22 25.21 44.95
N ASN A 767 19.00 24.26 45.42
CA ASN A 767 20.28 23.90 44.82
C ASN A 767 20.54 22.40 44.98
N THR A 768 21.34 21.83 44.07
CA THR A 768 21.64 20.39 44.03
C THR A 768 23.10 20.20 43.60
N ALA A 769 23.92 19.53 44.40
CA ALA A 769 25.29 19.21 44.00
C ALA A 769 25.31 18.25 42.80
N LEU A 770 26.17 18.54 41.82
CA LEU A 770 26.41 17.68 40.66
C LEU A 770 27.68 16.86 40.91
N HIS A 771 27.56 15.54 40.82
CA HIS A 771 28.70 14.62 40.94
C HIS A 771 29.50 14.58 39.63
N VAL A 772 30.25 15.65 39.39
CA VAL A 772 31.22 15.79 38.29
C VAL A 772 32.64 15.86 38.85
N THR A 773 33.60 15.32 38.11
CA THR A 773 35.00 15.21 38.54
C THR A 773 35.80 16.50 38.37
N HIS A 774 35.37 17.40 37.48
CA HIS A 774 36.09 18.62 37.08
C HIS A 774 35.12 19.76 36.78
N ALA A 775 35.57 21.00 37.02
CA ALA A 775 34.82 22.21 36.76
C ALA A 775 34.90 22.63 35.28
N PHE A 776 34.12 21.97 34.41
CA PHE A 776 34.02 22.35 32.99
C PHE A 776 33.43 23.74 32.79
N HIS A 777 33.73 24.36 31.62
CA HIS A 777 33.27 25.70 31.25
C HIS A 777 33.66 26.78 32.29
N SER A 778 34.86 26.67 32.86
CA SER A 778 35.38 27.55 33.92
C SER A 778 36.86 27.91 33.73
N ARG A 779 37.35 28.92 34.46
CA ARG A 779 38.78 29.31 34.54
C ARG A 779 39.70 28.19 35.03
N ALA A 780 39.19 27.20 35.77
CA ALA A 780 39.99 26.06 36.24
C ALA A 780 40.63 25.25 35.09
N LEU A 781 40.16 25.44 33.85
CA LEU A 781 40.72 24.81 32.65
C LEU A 781 41.90 25.56 32.01
N GLU A 782 42.16 26.84 32.32
CA GLU A 782 43.15 27.65 31.58
C GLU A 782 44.54 27.01 31.48
N LEU A 783 44.97 26.34 32.56
CA LEU A 783 46.25 25.62 32.62
C LEU A 783 46.37 24.44 31.65
N VAL A 784 45.24 23.85 31.22
CA VAL A 784 45.21 22.71 30.29
C VAL A 784 44.77 23.09 28.87
N LEU A 785 44.14 24.24 28.66
CA LEU A 785 43.62 24.64 27.34
C LEU A 785 44.71 24.77 26.27
N ASN A 786 45.91 25.24 26.63
CA ASN A 786 47.02 25.35 25.67
C ASN A 786 47.52 23.97 25.22
N GLN A 787 47.60 23.00 26.14
CA GLN A 787 47.96 21.62 25.79
C GLN A 787 46.83 20.97 24.98
N PHE A 788 45.57 21.12 25.40
CA PHE A 788 44.41 20.61 24.68
C PHE A 788 44.33 21.15 23.26
N GLU A 789 44.50 22.45 23.04
CA GLU A 789 44.49 23.04 21.71
C GLU A 789 45.66 22.53 20.85
N SER A 790 46.84 22.31 21.44
CA SER A 790 47.98 21.73 20.73
C SER A 790 47.78 20.27 20.34
N GLU A 791 47.13 19.46 21.19
CA GLU A 791 46.73 18.09 20.88
C GLU A 791 45.60 18.07 19.82
N ALA A 792 44.57 18.90 19.99
CA ALA A 792 43.46 19.06 19.06
C ALA A 792 43.92 19.54 17.67
N ALA A 793 44.91 20.43 17.58
CA ALA A 793 45.46 20.92 16.32
C ALA A 793 46.19 19.86 15.49
N GLN A 794 46.56 18.72 16.07
CA GLN A 794 47.14 17.58 15.35
C GLN A 794 46.08 16.65 14.76
N LEU A 795 44.80 16.83 15.12
CA LEU A 795 43.72 15.95 14.69
C LEU A 795 43.19 16.33 13.31
N ASN A 796 42.72 15.32 12.57
CA ASN A 796 42.16 15.51 11.24
C ASN A 796 40.67 15.94 11.32
N TYR A 797 40.39 17.18 10.96
CA TYR A 797 39.04 17.74 10.87
C TYR A 797 38.50 17.61 9.44
N PRO A 798 37.41 16.85 9.20
CA PRO A 798 36.81 16.79 7.88
C PRO A 798 36.10 18.11 7.53
N SER A 799 36.12 18.49 6.26
CA SER A 799 35.16 19.48 5.74
C SER A 799 33.74 18.97 5.99
N ARG A 800 32.87 19.86 6.50
CA ARG A 800 31.47 19.54 6.85
C ARG A 800 30.78 18.81 5.69
N LYS A 801 30.45 17.53 5.93
CA LYS A 801 30.04 16.62 4.85
C LYS A 801 28.63 16.86 4.33
N PHE A 802 27.70 17.28 5.20
CA PHE A 802 26.28 17.31 4.91
C PHE A 802 25.71 18.74 4.90
N LYS A 803 25.56 19.31 3.70
CA LYS A 803 24.90 20.62 3.49
C LYS A 803 23.45 20.68 3.98
N SER A 804 22.77 19.53 4.03
CA SER A 804 21.36 19.41 4.45
C SER A 804 21.13 19.39 5.96
N VAL A 805 22.19 19.29 6.78
CA VAL A 805 22.07 19.21 8.24
C VAL A 805 22.54 20.53 8.85
N ALA A 806 21.61 21.32 9.39
CA ALA A 806 21.93 22.54 10.12
C ALA A 806 22.57 22.18 11.47
N TYR A 807 23.73 22.79 11.78
CA TYR A 807 24.44 22.57 13.03
C TYR A 807 24.28 23.82 13.90
N VAL A 808 23.67 23.66 15.07
CA VAL A 808 23.42 24.76 16.01
C VAL A 808 24.41 24.66 17.15
N SER A 809 25.35 25.61 17.22
CA SER A 809 26.38 25.53 18.26
C SER A 809 25.89 26.09 19.59
N SER A 810 26.18 25.34 20.66
CA SER A 810 25.96 25.77 22.03
C SER A 810 27.02 26.76 22.53
N VAL A 811 28.15 26.90 21.81
CA VAL A 811 29.20 27.90 22.08
C VAL A 811 28.78 29.28 21.53
N TYR A 812 28.30 29.32 20.29
CA TYR A 812 27.94 30.58 19.62
C TYR A 812 26.47 30.99 19.80
N GLY A 813 25.60 30.06 20.21
CA GLY A 813 24.17 30.32 20.38
C GLY A 813 23.44 30.62 19.06
N ARG A 814 23.93 30.09 17.93
CA ARG A 814 23.38 30.27 16.58
C ARG A 814 23.63 29.03 15.70
N VAL A 815 22.97 28.99 14.54
CA VAL A 815 23.37 28.11 13.43
C VAL A 815 24.78 28.50 12.97
N VAL A 816 25.62 27.49 12.75
CA VAL A 816 26.98 27.62 12.20
C VAL A 816 26.89 27.56 10.68
N ASP A 817 27.53 28.53 10.02
CA ASP A 817 27.55 28.62 8.57
C ASP A 817 28.21 27.37 7.96
N HIS A 818 27.84 26.99 6.75
CA HIS A 818 28.32 25.72 6.17
C HIS A 818 29.85 25.66 6.09
N ASP A 819 30.48 26.77 5.74
CA ASP A 819 31.92 26.86 5.48
C ASP A 819 32.72 27.34 6.71
N GLU A 820 32.05 27.56 7.86
CA GLU A 820 32.69 27.90 9.13
C GLU A 820 33.34 26.66 9.77
N LYS A 821 34.67 26.71 9.93
CA LYS A 821 35.51 25.60 10.38
C LYS A 821 35.47 25.41 11.91
N LEU A 822 35.09 24.20 12.35
CA LEU A 822 35.02 23.80 13.77
C LEU A 822 36.28 23.03 14.22
N GLU A 823 37.44 23.68 14.09
CA GLU A 823 38.78 23.12 14.35
C GLU A 823 39.24 23.38 15.80
N ALA A 824 40.52 23.13 16.13
CA ALA A 824 41.06 23.15 17.50
C ALA A 824 40.66 24.37 18.36
N ASN A 825 40.74 25.59 17.81
CA ASN A 825 40.34 26.83 18.50
C ASN A 825 38.85 26.85 18.88
N TYR A 826 37.98 26.28 18.04
CA TYR A 826 36.57 26.13 18.39
C TYR A 826 36.38 25.14 19.55
N TRP A 827 37.10 24.02 19.57
CA TRP A 827 37.03 23.06 20.67
C TRP A 827 37.67 23.60 21.97
N ARG A 828 38.70 24.44 21.88
CA ARG A 828 39.22 25.21 23.02
C ARG A 828 38.14 26.13 23.60
N LYS A 829 37.43 26.88 22.75
CA LYS A 829 36.29 27.72 23.16
C LYS A 829 35.17 26.89 23.75
N HIS A 830 34.83 25.74 23.16
CA HIS A 830 33.81 24.82 23.66
C HIS A 830 34.09 24.36 25.09
N MET A 831 35.32 23.93 25.39
CA MET A 831 35.70 23.53 26.75
C MET A 831 35.64 24.68 27.75
N ARG A 832 36.02 25.90 27.33
CA ARG A 832 36.23 27.06 28.21
C ARG A 832 35.00 27.93 28.43
N GLN A 833 34.24 28.21 27.37
CA GLN A 833 33.14 29.17 27.37
C GLN A 833 31.86 28.55 27.91
N ARG A 834 30.99 29.40 28.46
CA ARG A 834 29.66 29.01 28.95
C ARG A 834 28.80 28.44 27.83
N VAL A 835 27.97 27.45 28.16
CA VAL A 835 26.99 26.87 27.23
C VAL A 835 25.81 27.83 27.06
N GLU A 836 25.67 28.43 25.88
CA GLU A 836 24.60 29.35 25.45
C GLU A 836 23.33 28.59 25.03
N PHE A 837 22.91 27.57 25.81
CA PHE A 837 21.85 26.64 25.41
C PHE A 837 20.51 27.35 25.13
N ILE A 838 20.15 28.40 25.86
CA ILE A 838 18.92 29.17 25.60
C ILE A 838 18.95 29.80 24.21
N ARG A 839 20.09 30.35 23.77
CA ARG A 839 20.23 30.96 22.44
C ARG A 839 20.26 29.89 21.35
N ALA A 840 20.99 28.80 21.58
CA ALA A 840 21.06 27.67 20.67
C ALA A 840 19.68 26.99 20.48
N ALA A 841 18.93 26.74 21.54
CA ALA A 841 17.56 26.23 21.47
C ALA A 841 16.61 27.18 20.71
N LYS A 842 16.72 28.50 20.91
CA LYS A 842 15.98 29.49 20.13
C LYS A 842 16.35 29.44 18.64
N ALA A 843 17.64 29.35 18.32
CA ALA A 843 18.11 29.22 16.95
C ALA A 843 17.59 27.91 16.31
N ALA A 844 17.58 26.79 17.03
CA ALA A 844 17.04 25.52 16.53
C ALA A 844 15.50 25.53 16.34
N LEU A 845 14.77 26.29 17.16
CA LEU A 845 13.32 26.51 17.01
C LEU A 845 13.00 27.44 15.83
N GLN A 846 13.85 28.44 15.58
CA GLN A 846 13.70 29.39 14.47
C GLN A 846 14.16 28.82 13.13
N GLU A 847 15.21 27.99 13.13
CA GLU A 847 15.79 27.39 11.93
C GLU A 847 14.74 26.51 11.23
N GLN A 848 14.25 27.01 10.10
CA GLN A 848 13.30 26.32 9.22
C GLN A 848 12.03 25.81 9.93
N ASN A 849 11.63 26.48 11.02
CA ASN A 849 10.46 26.17 11.86
C ASN A 849 10.51 24.72 12.40
N GLY A 850 11.58 24.35 13.09
CA GLY A 850 11.80 23.01 13.66
C GLY A 850 10.62 22.50 14.49
N GLN A 851 9.79 21.63 13.90
CA GLN A 851 8.56 21.12 14.51
C GLN A 851 8.80 19.96 15.48
N ILE A 852 9.82 19.13 15.25
CA ILE A 852 10.05 17.90 16.01
C ILE A 852 11.45 17.91 16.63
N PHE A 853 11.54 17.74 17.94
CA PHE A 853 12.80 17.57 18.68
C PHE A 853 12.89 16.15 19.23
N LEU A 854 13.88 15.40 18.77
CA LEU A 854 14.19 14.05 19.23
C LEU A 854 15.44 14.10 20.10
N GLU A 855 15.30 13.85 21.40
CA GLU A 855 16.44 13.81 22.31
C GLU A 855 17.18 12.48 22.18
N VAL A 856 18.40 12.54 21.65
CA VAL A 856 19.27 11.41 21.36
C VAL A 856 20.21 11.23 22.54
N GLY A 857 19.79 10.40 23.49
CA GLY A 857 20.53 10.11 24.72
C GLY A 857 19.75 9.16 25.63
N PRO A 858 20.31 8.79 26.80
CA PRO A 858 19.72 7.79 27.69
C PRO A 858 18.43 8.26 28.40
N HIS A 859 18.26 9.55 28.67
CA HIS A 859 17.08 10.08 29.37
C HIS A 859 16.78 11.52 28.95
N PRO A 860 15.51 11.91 28.72
CA PRO A 860 15.17 13.26 28.30
C PRO A 860 15.40 14.31 29.40
N VAL A 861 16.45 15.11 29.24
CA VAL A 861 16.77 16.26 30.10
C VAL A 861 16.72 17.59 29.35
N LEU A 862 16.93 17.62 28.03
CA LEU A 862 16.94 18.83 27.20
C LEU A 862 15.59 19.15 26.58
N CYS A 863 14.84 18.16 26.08
CA CYS A 863 13.49 18.36 25.52
C CYS A 863 12.55 19.15 26.45
N PRO A 864 12.49 18.88 27.78
CA PRO A 864 11.71 19.71 28.71
C PRO A 864 12.17 21.17 28.79
N LEU A 865 13.47 21.45 28.62
CA LEU A 865 14.03 22.80 28.62
C LEU A 865 13.70 23.56 27.34
N VAL A 866 13.85 22.91 26.18
CA VAL A 866 13.46 23.49 24.88
C VAL A 866 11.95 23.76 24.85
N SER A 867 11.13 22.88 25.42
CA SER A 867 9.68 23.09 25.59
C SER A 867 9.35 24.33 26.44
N LYS A 868 10.04 24.53 27.58
CA LYS A 868 9.91 25.77 28.38
C LYS A 868 10.34 27.02 27.60
N ILE A 869 11.43 26.93 26.84
CA ILE A 869 11.94 28.05 26.02
C ILE A 869 10.92 28.40 24.92
N ALA A 870 10.33 27.42 24.25
CA ALA A 870 9.26 27.64 23.27
C ALA A 870 8.01 28.28 23.92
N ALA A 871 7.62 27.82 25.11
CA ALA A 871 6.47 28.35 25.85
C ALA A 871 6.65 29.79 26.38
N SER A 872 7.87 30.33 26.40
CA SER A 872 8.17 31.66 26.95
C SER A 872 7.65 32.85 26.11
N GLY A 873 6.99 32.59 24.97
CA GLY A 873 6.41 33.63 24.10
C GLY A 873 7.43 34.40 23.25
N ILE A 874 8.72 34.05 23.33
CA ILE A 874 9.82 34.74 22.63
C ILE A 874 9.89 34.36 21.13
N ILE A 875 9.13 33.36 20.68
CA ILE A 875 9.13 32.88 19.30
C ILE A 875 7.69 32.84 18.78
N THR A 876 7.43 33.56 17.69
CA THR A 876 6.17 33.51 16.93
C THR A 876 6.15 32.30 15.99
N ALA A 877 6.21 31.09 16.56
CA ALA A 877 6.05 29.85 15.80
C ALA A 877 4.58 29.71 15.37
N THR A 878 4.35 29.28 14.12
CA THR A 878 2.99 29.06 13.60
C THR A 878 2.31 27.82 14.21
N GLU A 879 3.10 26.88 14.72
CA GLU A 879 2.64 25.64 15.34
C GLU A 879 3.49 25.31 16.58
N LYS A 880 2.96 24.47 17.47
CA LYS A 880 3.62 24.10 18.73
C LYS A 880 4.64 22.97 18.48
N PRO A 881 5.92 23.12 18.88
CA PRO A 881 6.92 22.06 18.71
C PRO A 881 6.62 20.83 19.58
N LEU A 882 7.04 19.68 19.06
CA LEU A 882 6.90 18.35 19.65
C LEU A 882 8.24 17.85 20.16
N PHE A 883 8.21 17.01 21.21
CA PHE A 883 9.39 16.62 21.97
C PHE A 883 9.33 15.13 22.31
N PHE A 884 10.29 14.35 21.79
CA PHE A 884 10.32 12.89 21.95
C PHE A 884 11.67 12.42 22.52
N PRO A 885 11.67 11.47 23.47
CA PRO A 885 12.90 10.86 23.98
C PRO A 885 13.36 9.70 23.10
N SER A 886 14.66 9.44 22.99
CA SER A 886 15.11 8.14 22.46
C SER A 886 14.96 7.03 23.51
N LEU A 887 15.47 7.26 24.71
CA LEU A 887 15.41 6.34 25.85
C LEU A 887 14.90 7.09 27.09
N ARG A 888 14.41 6.36 28.10
CA ARG A 888 13.92 6.94 29.36
C ARG A 888 14.19 6.01 30.53
N LYS A 889 14.94 6.53 31.52
CA LYS A 889 15.14 5.89 32.82
C LYS A 889 13.83 5.37 33.43
N GLY A 890 13.80 4.06 33.72
CA GLY A 890 12.66 3.38 34.34
C GLY A 890 11.62 2.82 33.36
N THR A 891 11.81 2.99 32.05
CA THR A 891 11.06 2.27 31.01
C THR A 891 11.99 1.35 30.22
N GLU A 892 11.40 0.40 29.50
CA GLU A 892 12.13 -0.51 28.63
C GLU A 892 12.66 0.24 27.39
N ASP A 893 13.95 0.07 27.09
CA ASP A 893 14.66 0.86 26.08
C ASP A 893 14.02 0.71 24.68
N MET A 894 13.82 -0.53 24.21
CA MET A 894 13.17 -0.81 22.91
C MET A 894 11.72 -0.33 22.85
N LEU A 895 10.96 -0.45 23.95
CA LEU A 895 9.58 0.03 23.97
C LEU A 895 9.55 1.56 23.80
N THR A 896 10.44 2.27 24.51
CA THR A 896 10.54 3.74 24.43
C THR A 896 10.91 4.22 23.02
N MET A 897 11.80 3.48 22.33
CA MET A 897 12.14 3.76 20.93
C MET A 897 10.98 3.46 19.97
N LEU A 898 10.23 2.38 20.18
CA LEU A 898 9.08 2.05 19.33
C LEU A 898 7.91 3.01 19.55
N ASP A 899 7.62 3.41 20.79
CA ASP A 899 6.62 4.44 21.11
C ASP A 899 6.99 5.78 20.47
N THR A 900 8.28 6.08 20.39
CA THR A 900 8.76 7.28 19.70
C THR A 900 8.68 7.13 18.18
N ALA A 901 8.90 5.93 17.63
CA ALA A 901 8.72 5.65 16.21
C ALA A 901 7.24 5.78 15.78
N THR A 902 6.27 5.35 16.60
CA THR A 902 4.84 5.52 16.29
C THR A 902 4.43 7.00 16.28
N LEU A 903 4.93 7.79 17.24
CA LEU A 903 4.70 9.23 17.29
C LEU A 903 5.33 9.93 16.07
N LEU A 904 6.60 9.65 15.76
CA LEU A 904 7.28 10.21 14.57
C LEU A 904 6.54 9.86 13.27
N CYS A 905 6.09 8.61 13.11
CA CYS A 905 5.30 8.17 11.96
C CYS A 905 3.97 8.92 11.85
N THR A 906 3.28 9.12 12.97
CA THR A 906 2.00 9.86 13.05
C THR A 906 2.19 11.33 12.65
N GLU A 907 3.31 11.93 13.03
CA GLU A 907 3.70 13.31 12.66
C GLU A 907 4.34 13.43 11.26
N GLY A 908 4.17 12.42 10.41
CA GLY A 908 4.57 12.46 9.00
C GLY A 908 6.05 12.18 8.70
N VAL A 909 6.82 11.68 9.67
CA VAL A 909 8.20 11.20 9.41
C VAL A 909 8.13 9.81 8.76
N ASP A 910 8.77 9.66 7.60
CA ASP A 910 8.86 8.36 6.91
C ASP A 910 9.86 7.42 7.60
N LEU A 911 9.48 6.14 7.74
CA LEU A 911 10.30 5.10 8.38
C LEU A 911 10.71 4.02 7.37
N ASP A 912 11.95 3.53 7.46
CA ASP A 912 12.33 2.26 6.83
C ASP A 912 11.81 1.09 7.68
N TRP A 913 10.54 0.75 7.45
CA TRP A 913 9.87 -0.39 8.07
C TRP A 913 10.60 -1.73 7.85
N SER A 914 11.29 -1.89 6.72
CA SER A 914 12.00 -3.12 6.38
C SER A 914 13.21 -3.30 7.28
N THR A 915 14.01 -2.25 7.46
CA THR A 915 15.19 -2.26 8.32
C THR A 915 14.82 -2.19 9.80
N LEU A 916 13.73 -1.49 10.16
CA LEU A 916 13.16 -1.51 11.51
C LEU A 916 12.84 -2.94 11.93
N TRP A 917 12.02 -3.67 11.17
CA TRP A 917 11.65 -5.05 11.52
C TRP A 917 12.84 -6.02 11.54
N LYS A 918 13.79 -5.88 10.61
CA LYS A 918 15.06 -6.62 10.63
C LYS A 918 15.95 -6.31 11.84
N SER A 919 15.72 -5.20 12.53
CA SER A 919 16.43 -4.85 13.77
C SER A 919 15.75 -5.39 15.03
N LEU A 920 14.45 -5.71 14.96
CA LEU A 920 13.68 -6.28 16.08
C LEU A 920 13.96 -7.78 16.26
N THR A 921 14.12 -8.54 15.17
CA THR A 921 14.33 -9.99 15.23
C THR A 921 15.38 -10.48 14.24
N LEU A 922 16.11 -11.53 14.64
CA LEU A 922 16.98 -12.33 13.76
C LEU A 922 16.22 -13.48 13.07
N ALA A 923 15.00 -13.79 13.51
CA ALA A 923 14.16 -14.82 12.90
C ALA A 923 13.71 -14.40 11.49
N PRO A 924 13.55 -15.35 10.55
CA PRO A 924 12.98 -15.06 9.25
C PRO A 924 11.49 -14.69 9.40
N LEU A 925 11.13 -13.48 8.98
CA LEU A 925 9.73 -13.03 8.88
C LEU A 925 9.14 -13.44 7.53
N CYS A 926 7.85 -13.74 7.50
CA CYS A 926 7.10 -14.09 6.30
C CYS A 926 6.03 -13.03 5.98
N LYS A 927 5.81 -12.75 4.69
CA LYS A 927 4.66 -11.96 4.25
C LYS A 927 3.39 -12.81 4.45
N VAL A 928 2.39 -12.29 5.16
CA VAL A 928 1.09 -12.93 5.38
C VAL A 928 -0.08 -12.01 4.98
N PRO A 929 -0.09 -11.47 3.74
CA PRO A 929 -1.03 -10.43 3.33
C PRO A 929 -2.51 -10.83 3.48
N SER A 930 -2.83 -12.11 3.27
CA SER A 930 -4.18 -12.67 3.48
C SER A 930 -4.70 -12.71 4.93
N LEU A 931 -3.85 -12.36 5.91
CA LEU A 931 -4.25 -12.19 7.30
C LEU A 931 -4.46 -10.71 7.68
N VAL A 932 -3.83 -9.79 6.94
CA VAL A 932 -3.87 -8.34 7.21
C VAL A 932 -5.03 -7.72 6.42
N PRO A 933 -5.93 -6.95 7.06
CA PRO A 933 -7.03 -6.29 6.38
C PRO A 933 -6.62 -5.49 5.13
N LEU A 934 -7.54 -5.47 4.17
CA LEU A 934 -7.48 -4.62 2.98
C LEU A 934 -8.05 -3.23 3.28
N TYR A 935 -7.69 -2.25 2.45
CA TYR A 935 -8.14 -0.87 2.54
C TYR A 935 -9.67 -0.76 2.68
N ALA A 936 -10.10 0.18 3.52
CA ALA A 936 -11.51 0.45 3.74
C ALA A 936 -11.98 1.59 2.83
N PHE A 937 -12.44 1.29 1.61
CA PHE A 937 -13.22 2.27 0.84
C PHE A 937 -14.54 2.54 1.58
N THR A 938 -14.71 3.77 2.09
CA THR A 938 -15.86 4.15 2.94
C THR A 938 -16.77 5.20 2.32
N SER A 939 -16.44 5.67 1.11
CA SER A 939 -17.31 6.58 0.36
C SER A 939 -18.62 5.90 -0.03
N ASN A 940 -19.72 6.54 0.36
CA ASN A 940 -21.07 6.23 -0.11
C ASN A 940 -21.52 7.23 -1.21
N GLU A 941 -20.59 8.02 -1.79
CA GLU A 941 -20.89 8.91 -2.91
C GLU A 941 -21.29 8.05 -4.13
N SER A 942 -22.55 8.19 -4.56
CA SER A 942 -23.11 7.49 -5.72
C SER A 942 -22.87 8.29 -6.99
N PHE A 943 -22.39 7.61 -8.04
CA PHE A 943 -22.17 8.17 -9.37
C PHE A 943 -22.96 7.37 -10.39
N TRP A 944 -23.90 8.06 -11.03
CA TRP A 944 -24.67 7.59 -12.17
C TRP A 944 -24.89 8.78 -13.09
N PHE A 945 -24.99 8.57 -14.40
CA PHE A 945 -25.19 9.67 -15.33
C PHE A 945 -26.51 10.41 -15.04
N SER A 946 -26.46 11.73 -15.10
CA SER A 946 -27.66 12.56 -14.98
C SER A 946 -28.58 12.41 -16.21
N THR A 947 -29.84 12.04 -16.01
CA THR A 947 -30.90 12.23 -17.00
C THR A 947 -31.34 13.69 -16.97
N ILE A 948 -31.13 14.45 -18.05
CA ILE A 948 -31.61 15.85 -18.14
C ILE A 948 -33.14 15.84 -18.26
N PRO A 949 -33.91 16.35 -17.28
CA PRO A 949 -35.37 16.32 -17.33
C PRO A 949 -35.94 17.55 -18.06
N SER A 950 -35.32 17.95 -19.17
CA SER A 950 -35.73 19.16 -19.92
C SER A 950 -35.29 19.15 -21.39
N GLU A 951 -35.67 18.10 -22.10
CA GLU A 951 -36.18 18.10 -23.47
C GLU A 951 -36.54 16.65 -23.76
N LYS A 952 -37.60 16.38 -24.54
CA LYS A 952 -37.72 15.03 -25.11
C LYS A 952 -36.41 14.81 -25.90
N PRO A 953 -35.62 13.74 -25.66
CA PRO A 953 -34.60 13.40 -26.64
C PRO A 953 -35.33 13.29 -27.98
N ALA A 954 -34.92 14.08 -28.97
CA ALA A 954 -35.62 14.21 -30.24
C ALA A 954 -35.91 12.80 -30.75
N SER A 955 -37.19 12.41 -30.71
CA SER A 955 -37.56 11.01 -30.62
C SER A 955 -37.49 10.37 -31.99
N PHE A 956 -36.26 10.04 -32.40
CA PHE A 956 -35.95 9.29 -33.62
C PHE A 956 -36.69 7.94 -33.69
N TYR A 957 -37.32 7.50 -32.59
CA TYR A 957 -38.10 6.27 -32.48
C TYR A 957 -39.39 6.42 -31.64
N GLU A 958 -40.10 7.56 -31.71
CA GLU A 958 -41.55 7.53 -31.40
C GLU A 958 -42.25 6.80 -32.55
N GLU A 959 -42.46 5.48 -32.42
CA GLU A 959 -43.29 4.66 -33.33
C GLU A 959 -44.79 5.01 -33.20
N GLN A 960 -45.16 6.27 -33.39
CA GLN A 960 -46.53 6.61 -33.74
C GLN A 960 -46.75 6.31 -35.22
N GLU A 961 -47.64 5.37 -35.49
CA GLU A 961 -48.22 5.17 -36.81
C GLU A 961 -49.02 6.42 -37.18
N VAL A 962 -48.48 7.23 -38.09
CA VAL A 962 -49.11 8.50 -38.49
C VAL A 962 -50.17 8.30 -39.58
N HIS A 963 -50.11 7.19 -40.31
CA HIS A 963 -51.10 6.80 -41.32
C HIS A 963 -50.98 5.30 -41.66
N PRO A 964 -52.08 4.54 -41.83
CA PRO A 964 -52.06 3.11 -42.14
C PRO A 964 -51.21 2.68 -43.34
N LEU A 965 -51.01 3.58 -44.32
CA LEU A 965 -50.17 3.32 -45.49
C LEU A 965 -48.72 3.80 -45.35
N LEU A 966 -48.47 4.84 -44.54
CA LEU A 966 -47.14 5.43 -44.40
C LEU A 966 -46.35 4.89 -43.22
N GLY A 967 -47.01 4.24 -42.24
CA GLY A 967 -46.37 3.74 -41.05
C GLY A 967 -45.87 4.90 -40.17
N SER A 968 -44.59 4.88 -39.83
CA SER A 968 -43.94 5.86 -38.94
C SER A 968 -43.26 6.97 -39.74
N CYS A 969 -43.25 8.19 -39.18
CA CYS A 969 -42.71 9.39 -39.83
C CYS A 969 -41.54 9.99 -39.05
N PHE A 970 -40.40 10.15 -39.72
CA PHE A 970 -39.12 10.58 -39.16
C PHE A 970 -38.67 11.87 -39.84
N PRO A 971 -38.24 12.91 -39.11
CA PRO A 971 -37.48 14.01 -39.71
C PRO A 971 -36.12 13.49 -40.21
N THR A 972 -35.64 14.02 -41.32
CA THR A 972 -34.31 13.71 -41.86
C THR A 972 -33.29 14.77 -41.45
N MET A 973 -32.00 14.54 -41.74
CA MET A 973 -30.93 15.53 -41.54
C MET A 973 -31.05 16.77 -42.45
N VAL A 974 -31.97 16.76 -43.42
CA VAL A 974 -32.29 17.92 -44.27
C VAL A 974 -33.50 18.63 -43.68
N GLU A 975 -33.36 19.91 -43.37
CA GLU A 975 -34.42 20.73 -42.78
C GLU A 975 -35.68 20.73 -43.67
N GLY A 976 -36.85 20.63 -43.05
CA GLY A 976 -38.14 20.50 -43.75
C GLY A 976 -38.41 19.15 -44.45
N SER A 977 -37.46 18.21 -44.44
CA SER A 977 -37.59 16.93 -45.15
C SER A 977 -37.88 15.75 -44.21
N TYR A 978 -38.83 14.89 -44.60
CA TYR A 978 -39.34 13.78 -43.79
C TYR A 978 -39.27 12.45 -44.54
N ALA A 979 -38.96 11.37 -43.83
CA ALA A 979 -39.02 10.00 -44.31
C ALA A 979 -40.18 9.26 -43.66
N PHE A 980 -40.95 8.51 -44.45
CA PHE A 980 -42.05 7.66 -43.98
C PHE A 980 -41.67 6.18 -44.20
N VAL A 981 -41.79 5.36 -43.17
CA VAL A 981 -41.38 3.94 -43.21
C VAL A 981 -42.53 3.04 -42.76
N ASN A 982 -42.91 2.14 -43.65
CA ASN A 982 -43.87 1.07 -43.40
C ASN A 982 -43.28 -0.28 -43.88
N SER A 983 -43.91 -1.39 -43.51
CA SER A 983 -43.53 -2.73 -43.98
C SER A 983 -44.72 -3.48 -44.53
N THR A 984 -44.49 -4.38 -45.49
CA THR A 984 -45.53 -5.25 -46.05
C THR A 984 -46.25 -6.07 -44.98
N ARG A 985 -45.54 -6.48 -43.91
CA ARG A 985 -46.13 -7.18 -42.76
C ARG A 985 -47.07 -6.29 -41.94
N ARG A 986 -46.76 -5.00 -41.76
CA ARG A 986 -47.66 -4.04 -41.08
C ARG A 986 -48.87 -3.71 -41.96
N LEU A 987 -48.67 -3.46 -43.26
CA LEU A 987 -49.76 -3.22 -44.23
C LEU A 987 -50.77 -4.38 -44.26
N LEU A 988 -50.30 -5.63 -44.29
CA LEU A 988 -51.18 -6.81 -44.30
C LEU A 988 -51.83 -7.14 -42.93
N ALA A 989 -51.30 -6.60 -41.84
CA ALA A 989 -51.82 -6.84 -40.48
C ALA A 989 -52.69 -5.69 -39.95
N ASN A 990 -52.68 -4.52 -40.59
CA ASN A 990 -53.52 -3.39 -40.22
C ASN A 990 -54.94 -3.59 -40.79
N PRO A 991 -56.02 -3.58 -39.98
CA PRO A 991 -57.39 -3.84 -40.45
C PRO A 991 -57.91 -2.88 -41.53
N LEU A 992 -57.36 -1.66 -41.63
CA LEU A 992 -57.80 -0.65 -42.60
C LEU A 992 -57.12 -0.77 -43.96
N SER A 993 -55.97 -1.45 -44.04
CA SER A 993 -55.20 -1.61 -45.29
C SER A 993 -55.00 -3.06 -45.73
N GLY A 994 -54.98 -4.02 -44.80
CA GLY A 994 -54.78 -5.44 -45.10
C GLY A 994 -55.95 -6.11 -45.79
N ASP A 995 -57.18 -5.66 -45.53
CA ASP A 995 -58.40 -6.25 -46.10
C ASP A 995 -58.48 -6.00 -47.61
N TRP A 996 -58.48 -4.73 -48.05
CA TRP A 996 -58.56 -4.40 -49.49
C TRP A 996 -57.27 -4.72 -50.25
N LEU A 997 -56.10 -4.73 -49.59
CA LEU A 997 -54.84 -5.02 -50.27
C LEU A 997 -54.77 -6.47 -50.76
N GLN A 998 -55.47 -7.40 -50.10
CA GLN A 998 -55.55 -8.80 -50.54
C GLN A 998 -56.38 -8.99 -51.83
N ASP A 999 -57.24 -8.03 -52.17
CA ASP A 999 -58.07 -8.06 -53.39
C ASP A 999 -57.33 -7.51 -54.61
N HIS A 1000 -56.36 -6.60 -54.43
CA HIS A 1000 -55.60 -6.03 -55.53
C HIS A 1000 -54.50 -7.00 -56.04
N ARG A 1001 -54.90 -7.84 -57.01
CA ARG A 1001 -54.08 -8.92 -57.55
C ARG A 1001 -53.78 -8.76 -59.04
N LEU A 1002 -52.60 -9.20 -59.44
CA LEU A 1002 -52.22 -9.40 -60.84
C LEU A 1002 -51.82 -10.87 -61.02
N GLY A 1003 -52.71 -11.66 -61.63
CA GLY A 1003 -52.58 -13.11 -61.63
C GLY A 1003 -52.68 -13.70 -60.22
N SER A 1004 -51.74 -14.56 -59.85
CA SER A 1004 -51.65 -15.17 -58.50
C SER A 1004 -51.06 -14.26 -57.43
N HIS A 1005 -50.47 -13.12 -57.80
CA HIS A 1005 -49.72 -12.25 -56.89
C HIS A 1005 -50.58 -11.09 -56.39
N ILE A 1006 -50.55 -10.87 -55.07
CA ILE A 1006 -50.98 -9.61 -54.46
C ILE A 1006 -49.92 -8.56 -54.81
N ILE A 1007 -50.32 -7.44 -55.40
CA ILE A 1007 -49.44 -6.34 -55.78
C ILE A 1007 -50.00 -5.06 -55.15
N PHE A 1008 -49.15 -4.21 -54.59
CA PHE A 1008 -49.61 -2.93 -54.05
C PHE A 1008 -50.11 -2.01 -55.19
N PRO A 1009 -51.34 -1.47 -55.12
CA PRO A 1009 -51.92 -0.70 -56.22
C PRO A 1009 -51.15 0.60 -56.50
N ALA A 1010 -51.11 0.99 -57.77
CA ALA A 1010 -50.62 2.31 -58.19
C ALA A 1010 -51.37 3.45 -57.48
N ALA A 1011 -52.68 3.31 -57.29
CA ALA A 1011 -53.51 4.23 -56.52
C ALA A 1011 -53.11 4.30 -55.03
N GLY A 1012 -52.59 3.20 -54.46
CA GLY A 1012 -52.08 3.19 -53.09
C GLY A 1012 -50.82 4.04 -52.93
N TYR A 1013 -49.93 4.06 -53.92
CA TYR A 1013 -48.78 4.97 -53.92
C TYR A 1013 -49.19 6.44 -54.05
N ALA A 1014 -50.23 6.73 -54.85
CA ALA A 1014 -50.78 8.09 -54.93
C ALA A 1014 -51.38 8.53 -53.59
N GLU A 1015 -52.14 7.66 -52.91
CA GLU A 1015 -52.70 7.92 -51.58
C GLU A 1015 -51.60 8.13 -50.52
N MET A 1016 -50.52 7.34 -50.57
CA MET A 1016 -49.33 7.57 -49.73
C MET A 1016 -48.75 8.98 -49.94
N VAL A 1017 -48.66 9.47 -51.17
CA VAL A 1017 -48.20 10.85 -51.45
C VAL A 1017 -49.17 11.89 -50.88
N PHE A 1018 -50.48 11.74 -51.06
CA PHE A 1018 -51.46 12.69 -50.51
C PHE A 1018 -51.44 12.72 -48.98
N ALA A 1019 -51.45 11.57 -48.32
CA ALA A 1019 -51.34 11.47 -46.87
C ALA A 1019 -50.02 12.06 -46.33
N ALA A 1020 -48.91 11.88 -47.05
CA ALA A 1020 -47.62 12.44 -46.66
C ALA A 1020 -47.64 13.98 -46.73
N VAL A 1021 -48.22 14.54 -47.79
CA VAL A 1021 -48.38 16.00 -47.96
C VAL A 1021 -49.27 16.60 -46.85
N ASP A 1022 -50.39 15.97 -46.50
CA ASP A 1022 -51.26 16.43 -45.42
C ASP A 1022 -50.55 16.38 -44.05
N ILE A 1023 -49.82 15.31 -43.76
CA ILE A 1023 -49.05 15.20 -42.50
C ILE A 1023 -47.92 16.23 -42.43
N ILE A 1024 -47.21 16.49 -43.54
CA ILE A 1024 -46.16 17.53 -43.61
C ILE A 1024 -46.78 18.91 -43.36
N LYS A 1025 -47.89 19.25 -44.02
CA LYS A 1025 -48.60 20.53 -43.83
C LYS A 1025 -49.07 20.74 -42.38
N ARG A 1026 -49.62 19.70 -41.74
CA ARG A 1026 -50.01 19.77 -40.32
C ARG A 1026 -48.82 19.96 -39.37
N ARG A 1027 -47.61 19.54 -39.76
CA ARG A 1027 -46.39 19.68 -38.96
C ARG A 1027 -45.62 20.99 -39.24
N SER A 1028 -45.77 21.62 -40.40
CA SER A 1028 -45.11 22.90 -40.73
C SER A 1028 -45.81 24.14 -40.17
N ASN A 1029 -47.01 24.00 -39.59
CA ASN A 1029 -47.81 25.10 -39.04
C ASN A 1029 -48.24 26.17 -40.07
N GLU A 1030 -48.18 25.85 -41.37
CA GLU A 1030 -48.58 26.74 -42.46
C GLU A 1030 -50.06 26.60 -42.82
N ASN A 1031 -50.82 27.64 -42.54
CA ASN A 1031 -52.22 27.77 -42.97
C ASN A 1031 -52.29 28.15 -44.46
N CYS A 1032 -52.17 27.17 -45.37
CA CYS A 1032 -52.20 27.40 -46.82
C CYS A 1032 -53.37 26.72 -47.53
N ALA A 1033 -54.48 27.45 -47.63
CA ALA A 1033 -55.61 27.16 -48.52
C ALA A 1033 -55.30 27.48 -50.01
N THR A 1034 -54.06 27.29 -50.46
CA THR A 1034 -53.55 27.90 -51.71
C THR A 1034 -52.51 27.03 -52.45
N ILE A 1035 -52.76 25.73 -52.61
CA ILE A 1035 -52.01 24.88 -53.57
C ILE A 1035 -52.97 23.93 -54.32
N TRP A 1036 -54.13 24.44 -54.74
CA TRP A 1036 -55.06 23.81 -55.68
C TRP A 1036 -55.63 24.89 -56.61
N ASN A 1037 -54.79 25.31 -57.56
CA ASN A 1037 -55.11 26.05 -58.80
C ASN A 1037 -53.92 25.89 -59.74
#